data_AF-A0A6L6VIR3-F1
#
_entry.id   AF-A0A6L6VIR3-F1
#
_cell.length_a   1.000
_cell.length_b   1.000
_cell.length_c   1.000
_cell.angle_alpha   90.00
_cell.angle_beta   90.00
_cell.angle_gamma   90.00
#
_symmetry.space_group_name_H-M   'P 1'
#
loop_
_entity.id
_entity.type
_entity.pdbx_description
1 polymer ?
#
loop_
_entity_poly.entity_id
_entity_poly.type
_entity_poly.pdbx_seq_one_letter_code
_entity_poly.pdbx_strand_id
1 'polypeptide(L)'
;MTVNRLLLSIVPAVIIIAIMFATSGLEHRLAGFGSSAQTKLLLGRAGLALPYVSAAAIGVIALFAANGSANIKAAALSVLAGNGAVIIIAVSREAIRLAGISSSVPAGQLVLAYADPATMVGASAALFGGVFALRVTIKGNAAFAEAGPTRIGGKRAVHGDANWMTMQEALKLFPDAGGIVIGERYRVDRDGVAAVAFRADDPQSWGAGGKSPLLCFDGSFGSSHGIVFAGSGGFKTTSVTIPTALKWGGGLVVLDPSSEVAPMVVEHRRKAGRKVIVLDPGDPATGFNALDWIGRFGGTKEEDIVAVATWIMTDNARAASARDDFFRASAMQLLTALIADVCLSGHTDARDQTLRRVRANLSEPEPKLRERLTRIYEQSESTFVRENVAVFVNMTPETFSGVYANAVKETHWLSYTNYAALVSGDSFSTDELATGVTDIFIALDLKVLESHPGLARVVIGSFLNAIYNRNGEVAGRTLFLLDEVARLGYLRILETARDAGRKYGISLALIFQSIGQMREAYGGRDASSKWFESASWISFAAINDPETAEYISKRCGDTTVEVDQTNRSSGMKGSSRSRSKQLTRRPLILPHEVLRMRGDEQIVFTAGNAPLRCGRAIWFRRKDMSASVGENRFHRQAIKGSEAKEAYLAPEN
;
A
#
# COMPACT_ATOMS: atom_id res chain seq x y z
N MET A 1 18.92 -2.90 22.55
CA MET A 1 18.46 -1.50 22.74
C MET A 1 19.53 -0.59 22.15
N THR A 2 19.21 0.38 21.29
CA THR A 2 20.23 1.24 20.66
C THR A 2 20.80 2.25 21.66
N VAL A 3 22.11 2.56 21.58
CA VAL A 3 22.82 3.49 22.49
C VAL A 3 22.10 4.83 22.59
N ASN A 4 21.59 5.38 21.47
CA ASN A 4 20.82 6.62 21.46
C ASN A 4 19.52 6.54 22.26
N ARG A 5 18.81 5.41 22.25
CA ARG A 5 17.59 5.23 23.04
C ARG A 5 17.91 5.15 24.53
N LEU A 6 19.02 4.51 24.89
CA LEU A 6 19.50 4.43 26.27
C LEU A 6 19.88 5.83 26.79
N LEU A 7 20.68 6.57 26.02
CA LEU A 7 21.06 7.95 26.35
C LEU A 7 19.84 8.85 26.54
N LEU A 8 18.90 8.84 25.60
CA LEU A 8 17.67 9.64 25.69
C LEU A 8 16.78 9.22 26.87
N SER A 9 16.83 7.95 27.31
CA SER A 9 16.06 7.49 28.46
C SER A 9 16.63 7.91 29.82
N ILE A 10 17.91 8.26 29.90
CA ILE A 10 18.61 8.52 31.18
C ILE A 10 19.08 9.97 31.29
N VAL A 11 19.73 10.50 30.25
CA VAL A 11 20.43 11.79 30.28
C VAL A 11 19.51 12.97 30.65
N PRO A 12 18.29 13.11 30.11
CA PRO A 12 17.41 14.22 30.49
C PRO A 12 17.08 14.24 31.99
N ALA A 13 16.73 13.09 32.59
CA ALA A 13 16.46 13.00 34.02
C ALA A 13 17.68 13.41 34.86
N VAL A 14 18.87 12.92 34.49
CA VAL A 14 20.13 13.23 35.19
C VAL A 14 20.44 14.72 35.13
N ILE A 15 20.30 15.35 33.97
CA ILE A 15 20.56 16.79 33.79
C ILE A 15 19.56 17.62 34.62
N ILE A 16 18.27 17.27 34.60
CA ILE A 16 17.23 17.95 35.38
C ILE A 16 17.59 17.94 36.88
N ILE A 17 17.96 16.75 37.40
CA ILE A 17 18.33 16.58 38.82
C ILE A 17 19.65 17.32 39.13
N ALA A 18 20.66 17.18 38.28
CA ALA A 18 21.95 17.85 38.45
C ALA A 18 21.80 19.37 38.52
N ILE A 19 20.94 19.96 37.69
CA ILE A 19 20.74 21.41 37.64
C ILE A 19 19.95 21.89 38.85
N MET A 20 18.94 21.14 39.31
CA MET A 20 18.27 21.43 40.57
C MET A 20 19.28 21.47 41.73
N PHE A 21 20.25 20.55 41.80
CA PHE A 21 21.29 20.60 42.83
C PHE A 21 22.29 21.74 42.63
N ALA A 22 22.76 21.95 41.40
CA ALA A 22 23.75 23.01 41.09
C ALA A 22 23.24 24.43 41.36
N THR A 23 21.93 24.63 41.26
CA THR A 23 21.28 25.92 41.51
C THR A 23 20.71 26.05 42.93
N SER A 24 20.69 24.97 43.73
CA SER A 24 20.31 25.03 45.14
C SER A 24 21.31 25.89 45.94
N GLY A 25 20.82 26.75 46.86
CA GLY A 25 21.66 27.63 47.67
C GLY A 25 21.94 29.00 47.03
N LEU A 26 21.43 29.26 45.82
CA LEU A 26 21.46 30.59 45.20
C LEU A 26 20.59 31.61 45.94
N GLU A 27 19.66 31.20 46.81
CA GLU A 27 18.85 32.11 47.63
C GLU A 27 19.69 33.05 48.49
N HIS A 28 20.81 32.58 49.06
CA HIS A 28 21.68 33.40 49.90
C HIS A 28 22.45 34.44 49.07
N ARG A 29 22.85 34.08 47.85
CA ARG A 29 23.55 34.98 46.94
C ARG A 29 22.61 36.02 46.35
N LEU A 30 21.41 35.61 45.94
CA LEU A 30 20.39 36.50 45.38
C LEU A 30 19.85 37.48 46.43
N ALA A 31 19.58 37.01 47.66
CA ALA A 31 19.19 37.89 48.76
C ALA A 31 20.25 38.95 49.08
N GLY A 32 21.54 38.66 48.84
CA GLY A 32 22.65 39.60 49.04
C GLY A 32 22.61 40.86 48.17
N PHE A 33 21.93 40.81 47.02
CA PHE A 33 21.79 41.95 46.10
C PHE A 33 20.67 42.92 46.50
N GLY A 34 19.85 42.60 47.51
CA GLY A 34 18.77 43.46 47.95
C GLY A 34 19.27 44.60 48.85
N SER A 35 18.97 45.85 48.50
CA SER A 35 19.32 47.03 49.30
C SER A 35 18.34 47.30 50.46
N SER A 36 17.11 46.75 50.40
CA SER A 36 16.09 46.87 51.45
C SER A 36 15.66 45.51 52.01
N ALA A 37 15.12 45.45 53.24
CA ALA A 37 14.66 44.21 53.86
C ALA A 37 13.58 43.48 53.03
N GLN A 38 12.66 44.24 52.42
CA GLN A 38 11.66 43.67 51.50
C GLN A 38 12.31 43.12 50.21
N THR A 39 13.29 43.82 49.65
CA THR A 39 14.01 43.37 48.44
C THR A 39 14.82 42.10 48.71
N LYS A 40 15.48 42.00 49.87
CA LYS A 40 16.23 40.80 50.27
C LYS A 40 15.30 39.58 50.42
N LEU A 41 14.13 39.77 51.01
CA LEU A 41 13.13 38.70 51.18
C LEU A 41 12.55 38.26 49.83
N LEU A 42 12.29 39.19 48.92
CA LEU A 42 11.77 38.89 47.58
C LEU A 42 12.81 38.15 46.73
N LEU A 43 14.07 38.59 46.74
CA LEU A 43 15.17 37.92 46.03
C LEU A 43 15.54 36.56 46.64
N GLY A 44 15.46 36.42 47.97
CA GLY A 44 15.62 35.13 48.64
C GLY A 44 14.54 34.13 48.24
N ARG A 45 13.27 34.56 48.20
CA ARG A 45 12.15 33.73 47.68
C ARG A 45 12.34 33.37 46.22
N ALA A 46 12.77 34.32 45.38
CA ALA A 46 13.10 34.03 43.98
C ALA A 46 14.20 32.97 43.86
N GLY A 47 15.23 33.03 44.72
CA GLY A 47 16.29 32.03 44.77
C GLY A 47 15.84 30.65 45.27
N LEU A 48 14.85 30.56 46.15
CA LEU A 48 14.26 29.29 46.59
C LEU A 48 13.46 28.60 45.46
N ALA A 49 12.76 29.37 44.62
CA ALA A 49 12.02 28.82 43.49
C ALA A 49 12.94 28.42 42.31
N LEU A 50 14.07 29.11 42.14
CA LEU A 50 14.96 28.99 40.99
C LEU A 50 15.37 27.55 40.64
N PRO A 51 15.76 26.67 41.59
CA PRO A 51 16.23 25.34 41.26
C PRO A 51 15.18 24.47 40.60
N TYR A 52 13.96 24.56 41.11
CA TYR A 52 12.83 23.78 40.60
C TYR A 52 12.36 24.33 39.24
N VAL A 53 12.33 25.65 39.09
CA VAL A 53 11.94 26.30 37.82
C VAL A 53 12.97 26.04 36.73
N SER A 54 14.28 26.15 37.02
CA SER A 54 15.36 25.85 36.07
C SER A 54 15.36 24.38 35.67
N ALA A 55 15.16 23.46 36.62
CA ALA A 55 15.06 22.03 36.33
C ALA A 55 13.87 21.72 35.40
N ALA A 56 12.69 22.30 35.68
CA ALA A 56 11.50 22.16 34.85
C ALA A 56 11.72 22.73 33.42
N ALA A 57 12.31 23.93 33.33
CA ALA A 57 12.62 24.58 32.06
C ALA A 57 13.55 23.74 31.19
N ILE A 58 14.56 23.11 31.79
CA ILE A 58 15.51 22.26 31.05
C ILE A 58 14.87 20.96 30.59
N GLY A 59 13.97 20.38 31.39
CA GLY A 59 13.14 19.27 30.92
C GLY A 59 12.35 19.63 29.68
N VAL A 60 11.74 20.81 29.63
CA VAL A 60 11.03 21.32 28.44
C VAL A 60 11.99 21.55 27.27
N ILE A 61 13.14 22.19 27.49
CA ILE A 61 14.15 22.41 26.45
C ILE A 61 14.64 21.08 25.86
N ALA A 62 14.92 20.07 26.69
CA ALA A 62 15.34 18.75 26.25
C ALA A 62 14.28 18.07 25.37
N LEU A 63 13.00 18.23 25.70
CA LEU A 63 11.88 17.75 24.88
C LEU A 63 11.81 18.43 23.51
N PHE A 64 12.00 19.75 23.45
CA PHE A 64 12.06 20.48 22.18
C PHE A 64 13.31 20.14 21.36
N ALA A 65 14.46 19.93 22.00
CA ALA A 65 15.70 19.51 21.33
C ALA A 65 15.59 18.09 20.75
N ALA A 66 14.80 17.22 21.38
CA ALA A 66 14.52 15.86 20.90
C ALA A 66 13.37 15.79 19.88
N ASN A 67 12.68 16.90 19.59
CA ASN A 67 11.56 16.93 18.65
C ASN A 67 12.00 16.47 17.25
N GLY A 68 11.21 15.59 16.62
CA GLY A 68 11.56 14.93 15.35
C GLY A 68 12.34 13.63 15.52
N SER A 69 12.77 13.27 16.74
CA SER A 69 13.42 11.99 17.00
C SER A 69 12.41 10.82 17.02
N ALA A 70 12.79 9.68 16.47
CA ALA A 70 12.02 8.43 16.61
C ALA A 70 11.92 7.96 18.08
N ASN A 71 12.85 8.38 18.94
CA ASN A 71 12.91 8.00 20.36
C ASN A 71 12.39 9.09 21.31
N ILE A 72 11.62 10.07 20.82
CA ILE A 72 11.07 11.17 21.64
C ILE A 72 10.28 10.67 22.86
N LYS A 73 9.58 9.54 22.76
CA LYS A 73 8.84 8.96 23.88
C LYS A 73 9.76 8.51 25.04
N ALA A 74 10.97 8.03 24.73
CA ALA A 74 11.95 7.66 25.75
C ALA A 74 12.51 8.91 26.45
N ALA A 75 12.81 9.96 25.69
CA ALA A 75 13.19 11.26 26.25
C ALA A 75 12.08 11.85 27.14
N ALA A 76 10.82 11.74 26.70
CA ALA A 76 9.68 12.21 27.47
C ALA A 76 9.46 11.45 28.78
N LEU A 77 9.66 10.13 28.77
CA LEU A 77 9.62 9.33 30.00
C LEU A 77 10.76 9.73 30.96
N SER A 78 11.95 10.01 30.44
CA SER A 78 13.08 10.51 31.24
C SER A 78 12.77 11.87 31.87
N VAL A 79 12.22 12.81 31.10
CA VAL A 79 11.84 14.15 31.58
C VAL A 79 10.69 14.07 32.59
N LEU A 80 9.74 13.16 32.39
CA LEU A 80 8.65 12.90 33.33
C LEU A 80 9.20 12.37 34.66
N ALA A 81 10.13 11.41 34.63
CA ALA A 81 10.79 10.88 35.82
C ALA A 81 11.62 11.96 36.54
N GLY A 82 12.37 12.78 35.78
CA GLY A 82 13.14 13.91 36.33
C GLY A 82 12.25 14.93 37.04
N ASN A 83 11.16 15.39 36.42
CA ASN A 83 10.20 16.30 37.06
C ASN A 83 9.51 15.66 38.28
N GLY A 84 9.19 14.37 38.23
CA GLY A 84 8.66 13.63 39.38
C GLY A 84 9.63 13.64 40.56
N ALA A 85 10.92 13.40 40.32
CA ALA A 85 11.96 13.48 41.34
C ALA A 85 12.09 14.89 41.94
N VAL A 86 12.06 15.93 41.09
CA VAL A 86 12.09 17.34 41.52
C VAL A 86 10.91 17.67 42.44
N ILE A 87 9.70 17.22 42.11
CA ILE A 87 8.51 17.41 42.96
C ILE A 87 8.67 16.70 44.31
N ILE A 88 9.12 15.44 44.30
CA ILE A 88 9.35 14.67 45.53
C ILE A 88 10.37 15.39 46.43
N ILE A 89 11.46 15.91 45.85
CA ILE A 89 12.50 16.63 46.59
C ILE A 89 11.96 17.96 47.13
N ALA A 90 11.19 18.72 46.33
CA ALA A 90 10.57 19.97 46.78
C ALA A 90 9.62 19.75 47.96
N VAL A 91 8.73 18.74 47.86
CA VAL A 91 7.80 18.36 48.92
C VAL A 91 8.56 17.89 50.16
N SER A 92 9.62 17.09 49.99
CA SER A 92 10.41 16.59 51.12
C SER A 92 11.14 17.72 51.85
N ARG A 93 11.79 18.64 51.12
CA ARG A 93 12.46 19.82 51.68
C ARG A 93 11.48 20.71 52.45
N GLU A 94 10.29 20.90 51.89
CA GLU A 94 9.26 21.70 52.53
C GLU A 94 8.65 21.02 53.76
N ALA A 95 8.43 19.69 53.71
CA ALA A 95 7.97 18.93 54.87
C ALA A 95 8.97 18.99 56.03
N ILE A 96 10.27 18.89 55.75
CA ILE A 96 11.34 19.05 56.77
C ILE A 96 11.30 20.45 57.38
N ARG A 97 11.15 21.50 56.54
CA ARG A 97 11.05 22.88 57.01
C ARG A 97 9.83 23.10 57.90
N LEU A 98 8.67 22.60 57.50
CA LEU A 98 7.43 22.69 58.25
C LEU A 98 7.49 21.90 59.57
N ALA A 99 8.10 20.72 59.58
CA ALA A 99 8.33 19.94 60.79
C ALA A 99 9.19 20.70 61.80
N GLY A 100 10.23 21.41 61.33
CA GLY A 100 11.10 22.24 62.18
C GLY A 100 10.43 23.48 62.79
N ILE A 101 9.31 23.95 62.23
CA ILE A 101 8.55 25.12 62.71
C ILE A 101 7.28 24.70 63.46
N SER A 102 6.93 23.40 63.44
CA SER A 102 5.68 22.87 63.99
C SER A 102 5.44 23.18 65.47
N SER A 103 6.49 23.24 66.29
CA SER A 103 6.42 23.63 67.72
C SER A 103 6.13 25.11 67.96
N SER A 104 6.26 25.94 66.94
CA SER A 104 6.15 27.40 67.00
C SER A 104 4.86 27.93 66.36
N VAL A 105 3.99 27.03 65.88
CA VAL A 105 2.71 27.38 65.26
C VAL A 105 1.64 27.58 66.35
N PRO A 106 0.89 28.70 66.36
CA PRO A 106 -0.18 28.95 67.34
C PRO A 106 -1.25 27.85 67.35
N ALA A 107 -1.74 27.50 68.55
CA ALA A 107 -2.79 26.50 68.72
C ALA A 107 -4.05 26.87 67.91
N GLY A 108 -4.51 25.97 67.04
CA GLY A 108 -5.66 26.16 66.16
C GLY A 108 -5.35 26.48 64.70
N GLN A 109 -4.09 26.66 64.31
CA GLN A 109 -3.68 26.84 62.92
C GLN A 109 -3.01 25.59 62.33
N LEU A 110 -3.32 25.28 61.07
CA LEU A 110 -2.70 24.17 60.35
C LEU A 110 -1.26 24.52 59.99
N VAL A 111 -0.30 23.64 60.30
CA VAL A 111 1.12 23.79 59.92
C VAL A 111 1.28 23.98 58.40
N LEU A 112 0.40 23.38 57.60
CA LEU A 112 0.38 23.50 56.14
C LEU A 112 0.10 24.93 55.64
N ALA A 113 -0.55 25.78 56.46
CA ALA A 113 -0.83 27.17 56.10
C ALA A 113 0.44 28.04 56.01
N TYR A 114 1.55 27.55 56.55
CA TYR A 114 2.85 28.20 56.51
C TYR A 114 3.74 27.71 55.36
N ALA A 115 3.18 26.95 54.41
CA ALA A 115 3.92 26.46 53.25
C ALA A 115 4.54 27.62 52.46
N ASP A 116 5.81 27.47 52.07
CA ASP A 116 6.55 28.52 51.38
C ASP A 116 6.03 28.71 49.94
N PRO A 117 5.50 29.90 49.59
CA PRO A 117 4.92 30.12 48.27
C PRO A 117 5.94 29.95 47.14
N ALA A 118 7.23 30.20 47.37
CA ALA A 118 8.25 30.07 46.33
C ALA A 118 8.54 28.60 46.00
N THR A 119 8.59 27.73 47.02
CA THR A 119 8.70 26.28 46.83
C THR A 119 7.46 25.72 46.13
N MET A 120 6.26 26.23 46.45
CA MET A 120 5.02 25.87 45.75
C MET A 120 5.05 26.29 44.27
N VAL A 121 5.54 27.49 43.95
CA VAL A 121 5.74 27.96 42.56
C VAL A 121 6.70 27.04 41.81
N GLY A 122 7.82 26.67 42.44
CA GLY A 122 8.79 25.74 41.87
C GLY A 122 8.21 24.35 41.59
N ALA A 123 7.51 23.77 42.55
CA ALA A 123 6.84 22.48 42.39
C ALA A 123 5.74 22.52 41.31
N SER A 124 5.03 23.64 41.21
CA SER A 124 4.02 23.85 40.15
C SER A 124 4.67 23.89 38.77
N ALA A 125 5.83 24.56 38.62
CA ALA A 125 6.56 24.58 37.36
C ALA A 125 7.02 23.17 36.93
N ALA A 126 7.56 22.37 37.86
CA ALA A 126 7.92 20.98 37.63
C ALA A 126 6.68 20.11 37.28
N LEU A 127 5.53 20.36 37.91
CA LEU A 127 4.27 19.69 37.58
C LEU A 127 3.83 20.01 36.15
N PHE A 128 3.85 21.28 35.72
CA PHE A 128 3.52 21.65 34.34
C PHE A 128 4.50 21.04 33.33
N GLY A 129 5.80 21.02 33.64
CA GLY A 129 6.82 20.33 32.85
C GLY A 129 6.54 18.82 32.75
N GLY A 130 6.15 18.19 33.86
CA GLY A 130 5.75 16.78 33.92
C GLY A 130 4.47 16.48 33.12
N VAL A 131 3.43 17.31 33.21
CA VAL A 131 2.20 17.17 32.41
C VAL A 131 2.50 17.30 30.92
N PHE A 132 3.37 18.22 30.52
CA PHE A 132 3.83 18.33 29.15
C PHE A 132 4.61 17.08 28.70
N ALA A 133 5.53 16.58 29.53
CA ALA A 133 6.26 15.34 29.26
C ALA A 133 5.34 14.12 29.16
N LEU A 134 4.29 14.04 29.98
CA LEU A 134 3.26 13.01 29.91
C LEU A 134 2.50 13.09 28.57
N ARG A 135 2.12 14.30 28.13
CA ARG A 135 1.50 14.52 26.82
C ARG A 135 2.42 14.03 25.69
N VAL A 136 3.72 14.30 25.74
CA VAL A 136 4.71 13.83 24.76
C VAL A 136 4.92 12.31 24.84
N THR A 137 4.86 11.71 26.02
CA THR A 137 4.95 10.25 26.19
C THR A 137 3.82 9.53 25.47
N ILE A 138 2.59 10.07 25.57
CA ILE A 138 1.40 9.52 24.92
C ILE A 138 1.44 9.79 23.41
N LYS A 139 1.60 11.05 23.00
CA LYS A 139 1.45 11.49 21.60
C LYS A 139 2.73 11.41 20.74
N GLY A 140 3.90 11.22 21.34
CA GLY A 140 5.18 11.29 20.62
C GLY A 140 5.40 12.66 19.97
N ASN A 141 5.97 12.69 18.75
CA ASN A 141 6.22 13.93 18.01
C ASN A 141 4.94 14.72 17.70
N ALA A 142 3.78 14.06 17.62
CA ALA A 142 2.49 14.73 17.43
C ALA A 142 2.10 15.65 18.61
N ALA A 143 2.80 15.59 19.75
CA ALA A 143 2.61 16.56 20.83
C ALA A 143 3.04 17.99 20.45
N PHE A 144 4.00 18.12 19.53
CA PHE A 144 4.59 19.38 19.06
C PHE A 144 3.98 19.90 17.75
N ALA A 145 3.11 19.12 17.10
CA ALA A 145 2.43 19.56 15.90
C ALA A 145 1.58 20.80 16.20
N GLU A 146 1.67 21.83 15.35
CA GLU A 146 0.80 23.00 15.44
C GLU A 146 -0.67 22.56 15.36
N ALA A 147 -1.51 23.18 16.19
CA ALA A 147 -2.95 22.95 16.10
C ALA A 147 -3.44 23.48 14.75
N GLY A 148 -3.69 22.55 13.82
CA GLY A 148 -4.35 22.88 12.56
C GLY A 148 -5.72 23.51 12.80
N PRO A 149 -6.28 24.21 11.81
CA PRO A 149 -7.55 24.90 11.97
C PRO A 149 -8.67 23.90 12.30
N THR A 150 -9.53 24.27 13.25
CA THR A 150 -10.57 23.37 13.78
C THR A 150 -11.61 23.11 12.70
N ARG A 151 -11.83 21.84 12.36
CA ARG A 151 -12.85 21.44 11.38
C ARG A 151 -14.23 21.47 12.03
N ILE A 152 -15.19 22.04 11.33
CA ILE A 152 -16.59 22.16 11.74
C ILE A 152 -17.44 21.23 10.88
N GLY A 153 -18.29 20.45 11.53
CA GLY A 153 -19.24 19.53 10.88
C GLY A 153 -20.70 19.94 11.06
N GLY A 154 -21.60 19.20 10.40
CA GLY A 154 -23.05 19.35 10.54
C GLY A 154 -23.58 20.69 10.03
N LYS A 155 -24.63 21.23 10.69
CA LYS A 155 -25.33 22.44 10.24
C LYS A 155 -24.46 23.70 10.10
N ARG A 156 -23.26 23.71 10.71
CA ARG A 156 -22.32 24.84 10.66
C ARG A 156 -21.26 24.68 9.55
N ALA A 157 -21.27 23.57 8.82
CA ALA A 157 -20.31 23.25 7.78
C ALA A 157 -20.74 23.83 6.41
N VAL A 158 -20.74 25.16 6.29
CA VAL A 158 -21.25 25.89 5.12
C VAL A 158 -20.51 25.56 3.81
N HIS A 159 -19.27 25.08 3.89
CA HIS A 159 -18.41 24.79 2.74
C HIS A 159 -18.17 23.28 2.50
N GLY A 160 -18.97 22.42 3.15
CA GLY A 160 -18.79 20.97 3.13
C GLY A 160 -18.35 20.43 4.48
N ASP A 161 -18.70 19.16 4.74
CA ASP A 161 -18.43 18.47 6.01
C ASP A 161 -17.51 17.24 5.86
N ALA A 162 -16.77 17.16 4.73
CA ALA A 162 -15.94 16.00 4.44
C ALA A 162 -15.02 15.67 5.62
N ASN A 163 -14.98 14.38 5.96
CA ASN A 163 -14.21 13.86 7.08
C ASN A 163 -13.54 12.54 6.68
N TRP A 164 -12.51 12.17 7.44
CA TRP A 164 -11.89 10.85 7.28
C TRP A 164 -12.75 9.78 7.94
N MET A 165 -12.84 8.61 7.31
CA MET A 165 -13.43 7.43 7.91
C MET A 165 -12.78 7.12 9.26
N THR A 166 -13.60 6.83 10.26
CA THR A 166 -13.14 6.39 11.57
C THR A 166 -12.60 4.96 11.48
N MET A 167 -11.67 4.59 12.36
CA MET A 167 -11.15 3.21 12.39
C MET A 167 -12.19 2.16 12.80
N GLN A 168 -13.30 2.58 13.43
CA GLN A 168 -14.44 1.70 13.72
C GLN A 168 -15.29 1.44 12.48
N GLU A 169 -15.55 2.47 11.66
CA GLU A 169 -16.21 2.29 10.36
C GLU A 169 -15.33 1.47 9.41
N ALA A 170 -14.02 1.73 9.40
CA ALA A 170 -13.07 0.95 8.61
C ALA A 170 -13.09 -0.53 8.99
N LEU A 171 -13.21 -0.87 10.27
CA LEU A 171 -13.33 -2.26 10.73
C LEU A 171 -14.61 -2.93 10.24
N LYS A 172 -15.73 -2.20 10.17
CA LYS A 172 -17.00 -2.74 9.67
C LYS A 172 -16.93 -3.07 8.17
N LEU A 173 -16.24 -2.23 7.39
CA LEU A 173 -16.06 -2.43 5.95
C LEU A 173 -14.95 -3.43 5.63
N PHE A 174 -13.90 -3.45 6.43
CA PHE A 174 -12.69 -4.22 6.20
C PHE A 174 -12.28 -5.02 7.44
N PRO A 175 -13.05 -6.07 7.79
CA PRO A 175 -12.75 -6.89 8.96
C PRO A 175 -11.41 -7.62 8.82
N ASP A 176 -10.77 -7.90 9.95
CA ASP A 176 -9.53 -8.68 9.98
C ASP A 176 -9.72 -10.16 9.59
N ALA A 177 -10.94 -10.62 9.33
CA ALA A 177 -11.19 -11.95 8.78
C ALA A 177 -11.19 -11.95 7.23
N GLY A 178 -11.29 -10.80 6.57
CA GLY A 178 -11.36 -10.72 5.11
C GLY A 178 -10.08 -11.21 4.43
N GLY A 179 -10.16 -11.69 3.19
CA GLY A 179 -9.03 -12.34 2.51
C GLY A 179 -8.09 -11.39 1.76
N ILE A 180 -8.58 -10.27 1.23
CA ILE A 180 -7.78 -9.30 0.45
C ILE A 180 -7.23 -8.24 1.40
N VAL A 181 -5.91 -8.11 1.52
CA VAL A 181 -5.30 -7.16 2.46
C VAL A 181 -5.27 -5.76 1.87
N ILE A 182 -5.99 -4.83 2.51
CA ILE A 182 -6.06 -3.42 2.12
C ILE A 182 -4.96 -2.63 2.83
N GLY A 183 -4.78 -2.86 4.13
CA GLY A 183 -3.83 -2.11 4.95
C GLY A 183 -3.89 -2.49 6.42
N GLU A 184 -3.50 -1.55 7.29
CA GLU A 184 -3.52 -1.71 8.74
C GLU A 184 -4.42 -0.66 9.39
N ARG A 185 -5.11 -1.07 10.45
CA ARG A 185 -6.13 -0.27 11.15
C ARG A 185 -5.52 0.76 12.11
N TYR A 186 -4.74 1.69 11.56
CA TYR A 186 -4.23 2.84 12.30
C TYR A 186 -3.94 4.02 11.37
N ARG A 187 -3.83 5.22 11.95
CA ARG A 187 -3.55 6.48 11.27
C ARG A 187 -2.06 6.79 11.38
N VAL A 188 -1.32 6.68 10.27
CA VAL A 188 0.13 6.96 10.25
C VAL A 188 0.42 8.43 10.57
N ASP A 189 -0.38 9.36 10.02
CA ASP A 189 -0.33 10.80 10.30
C ASP A 189 -0.60 11.19 11.77
N ARG A 190 -1.16 10.28 12.58
CA ARG A 190 -1.39 10.48 14.02
C ARG A 190 -0.44 9.67 14.90
N ASP A 191 0.48 8.91 14.29
CA ASP A 191 1.46 8.12 15.03
C ASP A 191 2.65 9.00 15.48
N GLY A 192 3.37 8.55 16.51
CA GLY A 192 4.54 9.25 17.03
C GLY A 192 5.68 9.39 16.01
N VAL A 193 5.66 8.60 14.93
CA VAL A 193 6.63 8.62 13.83
C VAL A 193 6.15 9.41 12.61
N ALA A 194 5.00 10.11 12.68
CA ALA A 194 4.44 10.84 11.55
C ALA A 194 5.41 11.90 10.96
N ALA A 195 6.27 12.48 11.79
CA ALA A 195 7.28 13.47 11.39
C ALA A 195 8.59 12.85 10.86
N VAL A 196 8.73 11.53 10.92
CA VAL A 196 9.96 10.80 10.52
C VAL A 196 9.71 10.05 9.22
N ALA A 197 10.59 10.22 8.25
CA ALA A 197 10.53 9.48 6.99
C ALA A 197 10.57 7.96 7.25
N PHE A 198 9.72 7.22 6.54
CA PHE A 198 9.71 5.76 6.64
C PHE A 198 10.96 5.15 6.00
N ARG A 199 11.56 4.17 6.69
CA ARG A 199 12.73 3.43 6.24
C ARG A 199 12.54 1.93 6.49
N ALA A 200 12.64 1.13 5.42
CA ALA A 200 12.47 -0.32 5.52
C ALA A 200 13.57 -0.99 6.37
N ASP A 201 14.78 -0.44 6.35
CA ASP A 201 15.96 -0.91 7.07
C ASP A 201 16.05 -0.42 8.53
N ASP A 202 15.18 0.52 8.94
CA ASP A 202 15.17 1.08 10.29
C ASP A 202 13.84 0.83 11.02
N PRO A 203 13.78 -0.21 11.88
CA PRO A 203 12.61 -0.51 12.70
C PRO A 203 12.12 0.63 13.60
N GLN A 204 12.97 1.61 13.93
CA GLN A 204 12.56 2.77 14.74
C GLN A 204 11.62 3.70 13.95
N SER A 205 11.72 3.70 12.62
CA SER A 205 10.86 4.50 11.73
C SER A 205 9.45 3.90 11.56
N TRP A 206 9.22 2.65 11.97
CA TRP A 206 7.97 1.94 11.69
C TRP A 206 6.81 2.38 12.58
N GLY A 207 7.07 2.78 13.82
CA GLY A 207 6.00 3.18 14.75
C GLY A 207 5.05 2.02 15.11
N ALA A 208 3.74 2.23 14.94
CA ALA A 208 2.69 1.28 15.28
C ALA A 208 2.46 0.19 14.21
N GLY A 209 2.79 0.47 12.95
CA GLY A 209 2.47 -0.50 11.91
C GLY A 209 3.37 -1.74 11.98
N GLY A 210 2.81 -2.87 11.56
CA GLY A 210 3.30 -4.20 11.90
C GLY A 210 2.66 -4.78 13.17
N LYS A 211 2.10 -3.94 14.05
CA LYS A 211 1.45 -4.34 15.31
C LYS A 211 -0.06 -4.05 15.32
N SER A 212 -0.51 -3.17 14.43
CA SER A 212 -1.94 -2.87 14.29
C SER A 212 -2.67 -3.99 13.57
N PRO A 213 -3.95 -4.25 13.90
CA PRO A 213 -4.78 -5.23 13.17
C PRO A 213 -4.89 -4.89 11.69
N LEU A 214 -5.09 -5.88 10.82
CA LEU A 214 -5.25 -5.62 9.39
C LEU A 214 -6.64 -5.05 9.10
N LEU A 215 -6.72 -4.37 7.95
CA LEU A 215 -7.95 -4.05 7.26
C LEU A 215 -8.00 -4.91 6.01
N CYS A 216 -8.97 -5.81 5.95
CA CYS A 216 -9.08 -6.74 4.84
C CYS A 216 -10.47 -6.77 4.24
N PHE A 217 -10.52 -6.76 2.92
CA PHE A 217 -11.73 -6.88 2.16
C PHE A 217 -12.08 -8.35 1.94
N ASP A 218 -13.31 -8.71 2.26
CA ASP A 218 -13.86 -10.06 2.13
C ASP A 218 -14.59 -10.26 0.79
N GLY A 219 -14.71 -9.23 -0.04
CA GLY A 219 -15.44 -9.30 -1.29
C GLY A 219 -16.96 -9.36 -1.14
N SER A 220 -17.50 -8.95 0.01
CA SER A 220 -18.93 -9.01 0.34
C SER A 220 -19.77 -7.93 -0.36
N PHE A 221 -19.19 -6.76 -0.65
CA PHE A 221 -19.89 -5.63 -1.27
C PHE A 221 -19.29 -5.21 -2.62
N GLY A 222 -20.01 -4.35 -3.35
CA GLY A 222 -19.59 -3.80 -4.64
C GLY A 222 -19.42 -4.88 -5.71
N SER A 223 -18.49 -4.68 -6.63
CA SER A 223 -18.06 -5.66 -7.62
C SER A 223 -17.18 -6.79 -7.08
N SER A 224 -16.75 -6.73 -5.81
CA SER A 224 -15.63 -7.50 -5.25
C SER A 224 -14.24 -7.19 -5.83
N HIS A 225 -14.12 -6.20 -6.71
CA HIS A 225 -12.85 -5.83 -7.34
C HIS A 225 -12.14 -4.69 -6.62
N GLY A 226 -10.81 -4.69 -6.66
CA GLY A 226 -9.94 -3.68 -6.09
C GLY A 226 -8.94 -3.14 -7.10
N ILE A 227 -8.62 -1.85 -6.98
CA ILE A 227 -7.57 -1.22 -7.78
C ILE A 227 -6.56 -0.57 -6.84
N VAL A 228 -5.27 -0.81 -7.09
CA VAL A 228 -4.17 -0.22 -6.32
C VAL A 228 -3.30 0.63 -7.24
N PHE A 229 -3.17 1.91 -6.90
CA PHE A 229 -2.17 2.80 -7.48
C PHE A 229 -1.07 3.02 -6.46
N ALA A 230 0.14 2.59 -6.79
CA ALA A 230 1.31 2.84 -5.97
C ALA A 230 2.52 3.15 -6.85
N GLY A 231 3.17 4.30 -6.64
CA GLY A 231 4.37 4.67 -7.38
C GLY A 231 5.53 3.67 -7.18
N SER A 232 6.61 3.86 -7.94
CA SER A 232 7.85 3.09 -7.72
C SER A 232 8.33 3.23 -6.27
N GLY A 233 8.77 2.12 -5.66
CA GLY A 233 9.09 2.08 -4.24
C GLY A 233 7.88 2.14 -3.29
N GLY A 234 6.65 2.14 -3.79
CA GLY A 234 5.42 2.17 -3.00
C GLY A 234 5.03 0.85 -2.34
N PHE A 235 5.95 -0.11 -2.25
CA PHE A 235 5.75 -1.41 -1.59
C PHE A 235 4.55 -2.21 -2.12
N LYS A 236 4.27 -2.17 -3.44
CA LYS A 236 3.17 -2.90 -4.09
C LYS A 236 3.14 -4.39 -3.68
N THR A 237 4.20 -5.11 -4.05
CA THR A 237 4.34 -6.53 -3.80
C THR A 237 4.42 -6.82 -2.30
N THR A 238 5.17 -5.98 -1.58
CA THR A 238 5.45 -6.14 -0.15
C THR A 238 4.23 -5.89 0.74
N SER A 239 3.30 -5.02 0.37
CA SER A 239 2.19 -4.62 1.24
C SER A 239 0.80 -4.94 0.72
N VAL A 240 0.68 -5.45 -0.51
CA VAL A 240 -0.59 -5.90 -1.09
C VAL A 240 -0.45 -7.34 -1.55
N THR A 241 0.50 -7.64 -2.44
CA THR A 241 0.56 -8.95 -3.11
C THR A 241 0.86 -10.09 -2.13
N ILE A 242 1.98 -10.00 -1.41
CA ILE A 242 2.39 -11.03 -0.43
C ILE A 242 1.38 -11.15 0.72
N PRO A 243 0.97 -10.06 1.41
CA PRO A 243 -0.03 -10.15 2.46
C PRO A 243 -1.35 -10.79 2.00
N THR A 244 -1.82 -10.44 0.79
CA THR A 244 -3.05 -11.02 0.24
C THR A 244 -2.86 -12.49 -0.13
N ALA A 245 -1.74 -12.89 -0.73
CA ALA A 245 -1.47 -14.28 -1.04
C ALA A 245 -1.40 -15.17 0.23
N LEU A 246 -0.85 -14.65 1.33
CA LEU A 246 -0.81 -15.35 2.61
C LEU A 246 -2.20 -15.50 3.25
N LYS A 247 -3.08 -14.51 3.07
CA LYS A 247 -4.37 -14.45 3.76
C LYS A 247 -5.55 -15.02 2.97
N TRP A 248 -5.53 -14.90 1.64
CA TRP A 248 -6.65 -15.25 0.79
C TRP A 248 -6.97 -16.75 0.87
N GLY A 249 -8.15 -17.13 1.35
CA GLY A 249 -8.51 -18.54 1.54
C GLY A 249 -9.08 -19.26 0.32
N GLY A 250 -9.19 -18.60 -0.84
CA GLY A 250 -9.74 -19.17 -2.08
C GLY A 250 -8.66 -19.50 -3.12
N GLY A 251 -9.10 -19.85 -4.33
CA GLY A 251 -8.22 -20.01 -5.49
C GLY A 251 -7.53 -18.69 -5.84
N LEU A 252 -6.29 -18.76 -6.29
CA LEU A 252 -5.44 -17.57 -6.47
C LEU A 252 -4.70 -17.63 -7.80
N VAL A 253 -4.84 -16.61 -8.63
CA VAL A 253 -4.03 -16.41 -9.84
C VAL A 253 -3.23 -15.13 -9.66
N VAL A 254 -1.90 -15.23 -9.66
CA VAL A 254 -0.99 -14.10 -9.43
C VAL A 254 -0.13 -13.85 -10.65
N LEU A 255 -0.15 -12.63 -11.18
CA LEU A 255 0.88 -12.17 -12.12
C LEU A 255 2.04 -11.59 -11.31
N ASP A 256 3.25 -12.16 -11.47
CA ASP A 256 4.44 -11.83 -10.69
C ASP A 256 5.62 -11.43 -11.60
N PRO A 257 5.66 -10.16 -12.08
CA PRO A 257 6.72 -9.65 -12.93
C PRO A 257 8.12 -9.67 -12.32
N SER A 258 8.20 -9.68 -10.98
CA SER A 258 9.45 -9.72 -10.23
C SER A 258 9.83 -11.13 -9.79
N SER A 259 9.08 -12.17 -10.19
CA SER A 259 9.20 -13.60 -9.83
C SER A 259 9.67 -13.85 -8.39
N GLU A 260 9.17 -13.04 -7.45
CA GLU A 260 9.56 -13.08 -6.03
C GLU A 260 8.46 -13.61 -5.13
N VAL A 261 7.20 -13.54 -5.56
CA VAL A 261 6.03 -13.87 -4.74
C VAL A 261 5.95 -15.37 -4.53
N ALA A 262 6.05 -16.17 -5.60
CA ALA A 262 5.87 -17.62 -5.50
C ALA A 262 6.87 -18.26 -4.51
N PRO A 263 8.21 -18.03 -4.61
CA PRO A 263 9.16 -18.58 -3.64
C PRO A 263 8.86 -18.18 -2.19
N MET A 264 8.26 -17.00 -1.98
CA MET A 264 7.94 -16.47 -0.65
C MET A 264 6.68 -17.09 -0.04
N VAL A 265 5.71 -17.54 -0.83
CA VAL A 265 4.39 -17.96 -0.29
C VAL A 265 4.00 -19.41 -0.59
N VAL A 266 4.62 -20.08 -1.58
CA VAL A 266 4.23 -21.43 -2.03
C VAL A 266 4.13 -22.43 -0.87
N GLU A 267 5.09 -22.44 0.06
CA GLU A 267 5.08 -23.38 1.18
C GLU A 267 3.91 -23.14 2.13
N HIS A 268 3.60 -21.88 2.43
CA HIS A 268 2.43 -21.51 3.22
C HIS A 268 1.13 -21.96 2.56
N ARG A 269 1.01 -21.77 1.24
CA ARG A 269 -0.15 -22.19 0.45
C ARG A 269 -0.31 -23.71 0.43
N ARG A 270 0.78 -24.46 0.25
CA ARG A 270 0.77 -25.94 0.28
C ARG A 270 0.39 -26.49 1.64
N LYS A 271 0.89 -25.90 2.73
CA LYS A 271 0.49 -26.26 4.11
C LYS A 271 -1.00 -26.03 4.37
N ALA A 272 -1.61 -25.08 3.68
CA ALA A 272 -3.05 -24.84 3.70
C ALA A 272 -3.86 -25.81 2.79
N GLY A 273 -3.23 -26.88 2.28
CA GLY A 273 -3.88 -27.91 1.46
C GLY A 273 -4.11 -27.53 0.01
N ARG A 274 -3.43 -26.51 -0.51
CA ARG A 274 -3.64 -26.00 -1.87
C ARG A 274 -2.73 -26.65 -2.89
N LYS A 275 -3.23 -26.85 -4.10
CA LYS A 275 -2.42 -27.24 -5.26
C LYS A 275 -1.78 -25.98 -5.84
N VAL A 276 -0.47 -25.85 -5.73
CA VAL A 276 0.27 -24.66 -6.17
C VAL A 276 1.07 -24.96 -7.43
N ILE A 277 0.79 -24.20 -8.48
CA ILE A 277 1.39 -24.30 -9.81
C ILE A 277 2.15 -23.00 -10.10
N VAL A 278 3.37 -23.10 -10.61
CA VAL A 278 4.20 -21.95 -10.99
C VAL A 278 4.51 -22.07 -12.47
N LEU A 279 4.02 -21.13 -13.26
CA LEU A 279 4.36 -21.00 -14.67
C LEU A 279 5.61 -20.13 -14.79
N ASP A 280 6.75 -20.77 -15.00
CA ASP A 280 8.06 -20.13 -15.14
C ASP A 280 8.72 -20.62 -16.43
N PRO A 281 9.13 -19.74 -17.36
CA PRO A 281 9.90 -20.13 -18.53
C PRO A 281 11.23 -20.86 -18.20
N GLY A 282 11.74 -20.76 -16.99
CA GLY A 282 12.87 -21.55 -16.49
C GLY A 282 12.54 -23.01 -16.22
N ASP A 283 11.26 -23.35 -16.03
CA ASP A 283 10.75 -24.71 -15.86
C ASP A 283 9.69 -25.03 -16.94
N PRO A 284 10.12 -25.41 -18.16
CA PRO A 284 9.20 -25.67 -19.27
C PRO A 284 8.38 -26.96 -19.10
N ALA A 285 8.60 -27.76 -18.05
CA ALA A 285 7.78 -28.94 -17.80
C ALA A 285 6.39 -28.58 -17.25
N THR A 286 6.24 -27.40 -16.67
CA THR A 286 4.99 -26.92 -16.07
C THR A 286 4.25 -26.01 -17.05
N GLY A 287 3.21 -26.54 -17.68
CA GLY A 287 2.35 -25.82 -18.63
C GLY A 287 0.99 -26.47 -18.85
N PHE A 288 0.07 -25.71 -19.44
CA PHE A 288 -1.27 -26.17 -19.83
C PHE A 288 -1.48 -25.94 -21.33
N ASN A 289 -2.53 -26.52 -21.91
CA ASN A 289 -2.83 -26.28 -23.31
C ASN A 289 -3.87 -25.17 -23.43
N ALA A 290 -3.51 -24.01 -23.98
CA ALA A 290 -4.44 -22.87 -24.09
C ALA A 290 -5.64 -23.11 -25.02
N LEU A 291 -5.71 -24.24 -25.73
CA LEU A 291 -6.79 -24.64 -26.62
C LEU A 291 -7.68 -25.77 -26.04
N ASP A 292 -7.32 -26.35 -24.89
CA ASP A 292 -8.00 -27.54 -24.32
C ASP A 292 -9.46 -27.31 -23.89
N TRP A 293 -9.84 -26.04 -23.69
CA TRP A 293 -11.16 -25.63 -23.24
C TRP A 293 -12.12 -25.26 -24.37
N ILE A 294 -11.67 -25.24 -25.65
CA ILE A 294 -12.48 -24.82 -26.80
C ILE A 294 -13.76 -25.67 -26.92
N GLY A 295 -14.92 -25.01 -26.97
CA GLY A 295 -16.24 -25.64 -27.08
C GLY A 295 -16.74 -26.29 -25.78
N ARG A 296 -16.11 -25.98 -24.64
CA ARG A 296 -16.51 -26.52 -23.34
C ARG A 296 -17.27 -25.47 -22.54
N PHE A 297 -18.24 -25.94 -21.75
CA PHE A 297 -19.00 -25.13 -20.80
C PHE A 297 -19.73 -23.92 -21.44
N GLY A 298 -20.49 -24.16 -22.50
CA GLY A 298 -21.48 -23.19 -23.01
C GLY A 298 -21.00 -22.17 -24.04
N GLY A 299 -19.69 -22.08 -24.33
CA GLY A 299 -19.17 -21.35 -25.48
C GLY A 299 -19.27 -22.16 -26.78
N THR A 300 -19.51 -21.50 -27.91
CA THR A 300 -19.32 -22.14 -29.21
C THR A 300 -17.83 -22.26 -29.51
N LYS A 301 -17.41 -23.33 -30.22
CA LYS A 301 -15.99 -23.52 -30.54
C LYS A 301 -15.44 -22.33 -31.31
N GLU A 302 -16.26 -21.77 -32.19
CA GLU A 302 -15.98 -20.63 -33.05
C GLU A 302 -15.69 -19.36 -32.24
N GLU A 303 -16.53 -19.02 -31.27
CA GLU A 303 -16.33 -17.85 -30.39
C GLU A 303 -15.07 -18.00 -29.53
N ASP A 304 -14.84 -19.20 -29.01
CA ASP A 304 -13.66 -19.51 -28.19
C ASP A 304 -12.35 -19.35 -28.98
N ILE A 305 -12.34 -19.83 -30.24
CA ILE A 305 -11.20 -19.66 -31.16
C ILE A 305 -10.92 -18.17 -31.41
N VAL A 306 -11.96 -17.37 -31.67
CA VAL A 306 -11.82 -15.93 -31.86
C VAL A 306 -11.27 -15.28 -30.59
N ALA A 307 -11.72 -15.68 -29.40
CA ALA A 307 -11.20 -15.17 -28.14
C ALA A 307 -9.69 -15.42 -27.98
N VAL A 308 -9.22 -16.65 -28.26
CA VAL A 308 -7.78 -16.97 -28.22
C VAL A 308 -6.98 -16.10 -29.19
N ALA A 309 -7.47 -15.93 -30.43
CA ALA A 309 -6.83 -15.06 -31.41
C ALA A 309 -6.71 -13.61 -30.91
N THR A 310 -7.75 -13.08 -30.24
CA THR A 310 -7.71 -11.72 -29.66
C THR A 310 -6.69 -11.59 -28.50
N TRP A 311 -6.41 -12.67 -27.77
CA TRP A 311 -5.42 -12.63 -26.69
C TRP A 311 -3.99 -12.63 -27.22
N ILE A 312 -3.73 -13.38 -28.29
CA ILE A 312 -2.44 -13.41 -28.98
C ILE A 312 -2.11 -12.02 -29.56
N MET A 313 -3.09 -11.37 -30.17
CA MET A 313 -2.92 -10.05 -30.78
C MET A 313 -2.84 -8.95 -29.72
N THR A 314 -1.78 -8.14 -29.76
CA THR A 314 -1.52 -7.11 -28.72
C THR A 314 -2.15 -5.74 -29.03
N ASP A 315 -3.38 -5.47 -28.58
CA ASP A 315 -4.03 -4.18 -28.89
C ASP A 315 -3.23 -2.98 -28.36
N ASN A 316 -2.79 -2.12 -29.28
CA ASN A 316 -2.28 -0.80 -28.96
C ASN A 316 -3.43 0.19 -29.08
N ALA A 317 -3.89 0.73 -27.96
CA ALA A 317 -4.94 1.75 -27.93
C ALA A 317 -4.52 3.13 -28.51
N ARG A 318 -3.37 3.21 -29.20
CA ARG A 318 -2.95 4.42 -29.91
C ARG A 318 -3.65 4.47 -31.26
N ALA A 319 -3.86 5.69 -31.76
CA ALA A 319 -4.36 5.94 -33.12
C ALA A 319 -3.38 5.38 -34.16
N ALA A 320 -3.50 4.09 -34.45
CA ALA A 320 -2.82 3.45 -35.55
C ALA A 320 -3.40 4.00 -36.86
N SER A 321 -2.61 3.98 -37.93
CA SER A 321 -3.14 4.38 -39.24
C SER A 321 -4.20 3.36 -39.68
N ALA A 322 -5.20 3.79 -40.45
CA ALA A 322 -6.22 2.87 -40.99
C ALA A 322 -5.62 1.66 -41.73
N ARG A 323 -4.42 1.84 -42.31
CA ARG A 323 -3.65 0.78 -42.95
C ARG A 323 -3.12 -0.24 -41.94
N ASP A 324 -2.54 0.22 -40.83
CA ASP A 324 -2.02 -0.66 -39.78
C ASP A 324 -3.16 -1.45 -39.12
N ASP A 325 -4.31 -0.80 -38.90
CA ASP A 325 -5.52 -1.43 -38.38
C ASP A 325 -6.03 -2.53 -39.32
N PHE A 326 -6.04 -2.28 -40.63
CA PHE A 326 -6.40 -3.29 -41.62
C PHE A 326 -5.50 -4.53 -41.55
N PHE A 327 -4.17 -4.35 -41.53
CA PHE A 327 -3.24 -5.49 -41.46
C PHE A 327 -3.32 -6.22 -40.12
N ARG A 328 -3.55 -5.50 -39.02
CA ARG A 328 -3.76 -6.07 -37.70
C ARG A 328 -5.02 -6.93 -37.65
N ALA A 329 -6.15 -6.40 -38.12
CA ALA A 329 -7.42 -7.13 -38.17
C ALA A 329 -7.29 -8.37 -39.07
N SER A 330 -6.62 -8.24 -40.21
CA SER A 330 -6.38 -9.34 -41.15
C SER A 330 -5.46 -10.41 -40.57
N ALA A 331 -4.42 -10.02 -39.80
CA ALA A 331 -3.54 -10.95 -39.11
C ALA A 331 -4.29 -11.71 -38.01
N MET A 332 -5.17 -11.04 -37.28
CA MET A 332 -6.07 -11.69 -36.34
C MET A 332 -6.97 -12.71 -37.03
N GLN A 333 -7.55 -12.37 -38.19
CA GLN A 333 -8.36 -13.30 -38.97
C GLN A 333 -7.55 -14.51 -39.48
N LEU A 334 -6.30 -14.31 -39.89
CA LEU A 334 -5.41 -15.40 -40.28
C LEU A 334 -5.11 -16.33 -39.10
N LEU A 335 -4.88 -15.78 -37.91
CA LEU A 335 -4.72 -16.58 -36.69
C LEU A 335 -5.99 -17.35 -36.34
N THR A 336 -7.16 -16.71 -36.39
CA THR A 336 -8.47 -17.38 -36.21
C THR A 336 -8.61 -18.56 -37.17
N ALA A 337 -8.30 -18.38 -38.45
CA ALA A 337 -8.38 -19.42 -39.46
C ALA A 337 -7.44 -20.61 -39.15
N LEU A 338 -6.21 -20.35 -38.75
CA LEU A 338 -5.23 -21.40 -38.43
C LEU A 338 -5.53 -22.12 -37.10
N ILE A 339 -6.02 -21.41 -36.09
CA ILE A 339 -6.48 -22.04 -34.84
C ILE A 339 -7.71 -22.90 -35.13
N ALA A 340 -8.64 -22.41 -35.95
CA ALA A 340 -9.82 -23.16 -36.36
C ALA A 340 -9.48 -24.41 -37.16
N ASP A 341 -8.53 -24.35 -38.10
CA ASP A 341 -8.02 -25.54 -38.78
C ASP A 341 -7.49 -26.57 -37.76
N VAL A 342 -6.60 -26.14 -36.85
CA VAL A 342 -6.04 -27.04 -35.84
C VAL A 342 -7.11 -27.68 -34.95
N CYS A 343 -8.17 -26.95 -34.57
CA CYS A 343 -9.17 -27.45 -33.63
C CYS A 343 -10.36 -28.16 -34.29
N LEU A 344 -10.72 -27.79 -35.52
CA LEU A 344 -12.02 -28.14 -36.14
C LEU A 344 -11.91 -28.92 -37.45
N SER A 345 -10.77 -28.93 -38.14
CA SER A 345 -10.68 -29.60 -39.46
C SER A 345 -10.63 -31.12 -39.38
N GLY A 346 -10.41 -31.70 -38.19
CA GLY A 346 -10.27 -33.14 -38.00
C GLY A 346 -8.93 -33.71 -38.50
N HIS A 347 -8.06 -32.88 -39.08
CA HIS A 347 -6.76 -33.29 -39.62
C HIS A 347 -5.62 -33.27 -38.60
N THR A 348 -5.86 -32.73 -37.39
CA THR A 348 -4.87 -32.64 -36.31
C THR A 348 -5.31 -33.51 -35.14
N ASP A 349 -4.44 -34.46 -34.75
CA ASP A 349 -4.63 -35.28 -33.55
C ASP A 349 -4.90 -34.43 -32.31
N ALA A 350 -5.80 -34.87 -31.43
CA ALA A 350 -6.21 -34.10 -30.24
C ALA A 350 -5.03 -33.65 -29.36
N ARG A 351 -3.99 -34.48 -29.21
CA ARG A 351 -2.77 -34.15 -28.46
C ARG A 351 -1.94 -33.03 -29.09
N ASP A 352 -2.09 -32.83 -30.39
CA ASP A 352 -1.35 -31.88 -31.20
C ASP A 352 -2.13 -30.58 -31.42
N GLN A 353 -3.37 -30.48 -30.89
CA GLN A 353 -4.20 -29.27 -30.93
C GLN A 353 -3.69 -28.22 -29.95
N THR A 354 -2.57 -27.59 -30.29
CA THR A 354 -1.85 -26.64 -29.44
C THR A 354 -1.49 -25.37 -30.18
N LEU A 355 -1.25 -24.27 -29.45
CA LEU A 355 -0.73 -23.04 -30.05
C LEU A 355 0.65 -23.24 -30.69
N ARG A 356 1.46 -24.18 -30.18
CA ARG A 356 2.73 -24.54 -30.82
C ARG A 356 2.51 -25.16 -32.21
N ARG A 357 1.48 -25.98 -32.39
CA ARG A 357 1.10 -26.51 -33.72
C ARG A 357 0.63 -25.40 -34.66
N VAL A 358 -0.21 -24.47 -34.16
CA VAL A 358 -0.63 -23.29 -34.92
C VAL A 358 0.59 -22.48 -35.40
N ARG A 359 1.57 -22.23 -34.51
CA ARG A 359 2.82 -21.54 -34.86
C ARG A 359 3.62 -22.31 -35.92
N ALA A 360 3.72 -23.63 -35.81
CA ALA A 360 4.42 -24.45 -36.81
C ALA A 360 3.77 -24.31 -38.19
N ASN A 361 2.43 -24.34 -38.26
CA ASN A 361 1.70 -24.14 -39.51
C ASN A 361 1.91 -22.72 -40.07
N LEU A 362 1.84 -21.69 -39.23
CA LEU A 362 2.09 -20.30 -39.62
C LEU A 362 3.54 -20.03 -40.03
N SER A 363 4.51 -20.85 -39.61
CA SER A 363 5.93 -20.63 -39.94
C SER A 363 6.36 -21.24 -41.27
N GLU A 364 5.43 -21.82 -42.03
CA GLU A 364 5.71 -22.29 -43.40
C GLU A 364 6.07 -21.09 -44.31
N PRO A 365 6.97 -21.27 -45.31
CA PRO A 365 7.23 -20.23 -46.29
C PRO A 365 5.93 -19.74 -46.94
N GLU A 366 5.84 -18.44 -47.21
CA GLU A 366 4.61 -17.78 -47.64
C GLU A 366 3.88 -18.52 -48.80
N PRO A 367 4.56 -18.96 -49.89
CA PRO A 367 3.88 -19.69 -50.96
C PRO A 367 3.24 -21.00 -50.48
N LYS A 368 3.95 -21.74 -49.61
CA LYS A 368 3.49 -22.99 -49.04
C LYS A 368 2.32 -22.78 -48.08
N LEU A 369 2.35 -21.71 -47.29
CA LEU A 369 1.23 -21.33 -46.42
C LEU A 369 -0.01 -21.00 -47.25
N ARG A 370 0.13 -20.28 -48.36
CA ARG A 370 -0.98 -20.01 -49.28
C ARG A 370 -1.56 -21.30 -49.86
N GLU A 371 -0.72 -22.21 -50.33
CA GLU A 371 -1.16 -23.54 -50.79
C GLU A 371 -1.90 -24.32 -49.69
N ARG A 372 -1.40 -24.26 -48.45
CA ARG A 372 -2.07 -24.85 -47.29
C ARG A 372 -3.45 -24.23 -47.08
N LEU A 373 -3.58 -22.90 -47.11
CA LEU A 373 -4.85 -22.22 -46.95
C LEU A 373 -5.84 -22.63 -48.06
N THR A 374 -5.40 -22.69 -49.32
CA THR A 374 -6.23 -23.21 -50.41
C THR A 374 -6.69 -24.65 -50.14
N ARG A 375 -5.79 -25.52 -49.68
CA ARG A 375 -6.14 -26.90 -49.32
C ARG A 375 -7.15 -26.97 -48.18
N ILE A 376 -6.96 -26.17 -47.13
CA ILE A 376 -7.91 -26.09 -46.00
C ILE A 376 -9.29 -25.67 -46.50
N TYR A 377 -9.36 -24.67 -47.39
CA TYR A 377 -10.62 -24.22 -47.98
C TYR A 377 -11.35 -25.29 -48.80
N GLU A 378 -10.59 -26.11 -49.54
CA GLU A 378 -11.13 -27.18 -50.38
C GLU A 378 -11.53 -28.44 -49.60
N GLN A 379 -10.80 -28.77 -48.53
CA GLN A 379 -10.92 -30.05 -47.82
C GLN A 379 -11.67 -29.97 -46.49
N SER A 380 -11.80 -28.79 -45.88
CA SER A 380 -12.44 -28.66 -44.57
C SER A 380 -13.95 -28.89 -44.63
N GLU A 381 -14.45 -29.78 -43.78
CA GLU A 381 -15.91 -29.99 -43.58
C GLU A 381 -16.55 -28.88 -42.74
N SER A 382 -15.76 -28.10 -41.98
CA SER A 382 -16.25 -26.97 -41.19
C SER A 382 -16.50 -25.74 -42.07
N THR A 383 -17.75 -25.27 -42.11
CA THR A 383 -18.14 -24.02 -42.77
C THR A 383 -17.38 -22.82 -42.21
N PHE A 384 -17.24 -22.74 -40.89
CA PHE A 384 -16.52 -21.65 -40.22
C PHE A 384 -15.06 -21.56 -40.67
N VAL A 385 -14.37 -22.71 -40.75
CA VAL A 385 -12.97 -22.76 -41.23
C VAL A 385 -12.91 -22.29 -42.69
N ARG A 386 -13.80 -22.79 -43.56
CA ARG A 386 -13.83 -22.39 -44.98
C ARG A 386 -14.05 -20.89 -45.17
N GLU A 387 -15.02 -20.31 -44.45
CA GLU A 387 -15.34 -18.88 -44.52
C GLU A 387 -14.17 -18.00 -44.06
N ASN A 388 -13.51 -18.36 -42.95
CA ASN A 388 -12.37 -17.59 -42.45
C ASN A 388 -11.14 -17.68 -43.36
N VAL A 389 -10.95 -18.80 -44.06
CA VAL A 389 -9.81 -19.01 -44.97
C VAL A 389 -10.04 -18.38 -46.36
N ALA A 390 -11.30 -18.33 -46.84
CA ALA A 390 -11.66 -17.89 -48.18
C ALA A 390 -11.09 -16.50 -48.56
N VAL A 391 -11.04 -15.57 -47.59
CA VAL A 391 -10.51 -14.21 -47.78
C VAL A 391 -9.04 -14.21 -48.19
N PHE A 392 -8.26 -15.20 -47.76
CA PHE A 392 -6.83 -15.30 -48.06
C PHE A 392 -6.52 -16.02 -49.37
N VAL A 393 -7.40 -16.92 -49.82
CA VAL A 393 -7.23 -17.66 -51.08
C VAL A 393 -7.15 -16.71 -52.28
N ASN A 394 -8.01 -15.68 -52.28
CA ASN A 394 -8.08 -14.69 -53.36
C ASN A 394 -7.26 -13.41 -53.09
N MET A 395 -6.51 -13.35 -51.99
CA MET A 395 -5.74 -12.16 -51.63
C MET A 395 -4.48 -12.04 -52.50
N THR A 396 -4.14 -10.82 -52.93
CA THR A 396 -2.91 -10.58 -53.69
C THR A 396 -1.67 -10.94 -52.85
N PRO A 397 -0.59 -11.45 -53.46
CA PRO A 397 0.64 -11.78 -52.74
C PRO A 397 1.16 -10.64 -51.87
N GLU A 398 1.20 -9.42 -52.40
CA GLU A 398 1.76 -8.26 -51.68
C GLU A 398 0.95 -7.92 -50.42
N THR A 399 -0.38 -8.02 -50.49
CA THR A 399 -1.25 -7.79 -49.33
C THR A 399 -1.09 -8.92 -48.32
N PHE A 400 -1.03 -10.16 -48.80
CA PHE A 400 -0.85 -11.33 -47.94
C PHE A 400 0.49 -11.29 -47.20
N SER A 401 1.59 -10.90 -47.83
CA SER A 401 2.90 -10.73 -47.18
C SER A 401 2.81 -9.79 -45.97
N GLY A 402 2.06 -8.69 -46.08
CA GLY A 402 1.85 -7.75 -44.98
C GLY A 402 1.05 -8.37 -43.82
N VAL A 403 0.00 -9.14 -44.13
CA VAL A 403 -0.80 -9.86 -43.14
C VAL A 403 0.03 -10.95 -42.44
N TYR A 404 0.73 -11.76 -43.22
CA TYR A 404 1.63 -12.82 -42.76
C TYR A 404 2.70 -12.28 -41.82
N ALA A 405 3.38 -11.19 -42.20
CA ALA A 405 4.43 -10.58 -41.38
C ALA A 405 3.90 -10.14 -40.00
N ASN A 406 2.69 -9.57 -39.94
CA ASN A 406 2.06 -9.17 -38.68
C ASN A 406 1.69 -10.39 -37.82
N ALA A 407 1.09 -11.42 -38.41
CA ALA A 407 0.74 -12.64 -37.68
C ALA A 407 1.99 -13.37 -37.13
N VAL A 408 3.07 -13.45 -37.92
CA VAL A 408 4.36 -14.02 -37.50
C VAL A 408 4.98 -13.23 -36.36
N LYS A 409 4.92 -11.89 -36.41
CA LYS A 409 5.44 -11.02 -35.35
C LYS A 409 4.73 -11.30 -34.01
N GLU A 410 3.40 -11.29 -33.99
CA GLU A 410 2.60 -11.46 -32.77
C GLU A 410 2.71 -12.88 -32.18
N THR A 411 3.02 -13.88 -33.01
CA THR A 411 3.22 -15.27 -32.58
C THR A 411 4.68 -15.67 -32.42
N HIS A 412 5.64 -14.78 -32.65
CA HIS A 412 7.06 -15.11 -32.67
C HIS A 412 7.51 -15.78 -31.36
N TRP A 413 6.93 -15.36 -30.22
CA TRP A 413 7.23 -15.90 -28.91
C TRP A 413 6.92 -17.40 -28.76
N LEU A 414 5.97 -17.95 -29.53
CA LEU A 414 5.67 -19.39 -29.58
C LEU A 414 6.79 -20.21 -30.24
N SER A 415 7.75 -19.55 -30.90
CA SER A 415 8.94 -20.20 -31.47
C SER A 415 9.94 -20.60 -30.38
N TYR A 416 9.95 -19.90 -29.24
CA TYR A 416 10.77 -20.27 -28.10
C TYR A 416 10.13 -21.46 -27.37
N THR A 417 10.86 -22.56 -27.25
CA THR A 417 10.36 -23.80 -26.63
C THR A 417 9.90 -23.59 -25.20
N ASN A 418 10.62 -22.80 -24.42
CA ASN A 418 10.25 -22.51 -23.04
C ASN A 418 8.95 -21.70 -22.91
N TYR A 419 8.69 -20.72 -23.78
CA TYR A 419 7.43 -19.96 -23.71
C TYR A 419 6.25 -20.74 -24.27
N ALA A 420 6.46 -21.48 -25.37
CA ALA A 420 5.42 -22.30 -25.95
C ALA A 420 4.96 -23.40 -24.98
N ALA A 421 5.89 -24.00 -24.23
CA ALA A 421 5.56 -25.07 -23.29
C ALA A 421 4.56 -24.63 -22.21
N LEU A 422 4.57 -23.36 -21.79
CA LEU A 422 3.63 -22.83 -20.78
C LEU A 422 2.16 -22.88 -21.23
N VAL A 423 1.91 -22.74 -22.54
CA VAL A 423 0.56 -22.63 -23.16
C VAL A 423 0.26 -23.76 -24.15
N SER A 424 1.15 -24.74 -24.26
CA SER A 424 1.01 -25.92 -25.13
C SER A 424 1.49 -27.19 -24.42
N GLY A 425 1.42 -27.19 -23.09
CA GLY A 425 1.75 -28.33 -22.23
C GLY A 425 0.51 -29.09 -21.76
N ASP A 426 0.71 -30.12 -20.96
CA ASP A 426 -0.34 -31.04 -20.49
C ASP A 426 -0.22 -31.37 -19.00
N SER A 427 0.58 -30.61 -18.23
CA SER A 427 0.86 -30.89 -16.82
C SER A 427 -0.33 -30.64 -15.87
N PHE A 428 -1.26 -29.78 -16.28
CA PHE A 428 -2.53 -29.53 -15.59
C PHE A 428 -3.57 -28.97 -16.57
N SER A 429 -4.84 -29.02 -16.19
CA SER A 429 -5.93 -28.42 -16.98
C SER A 429 -6.42 -27.13 -16.35
N THR A 430 -6.85 -26.19 -17.21
CA THR A 430 -7.53 -24.94 -16.78
C THR A 430 -8.78 -25.22 -15.94
N ASP A 431 -9.42 -26.38 -16.12
CA ASP A 431 -10.56 -26.84 -15.34
C ASP A 431 -10.31 -26.94 -13.84
N GLU A 432 -9.06 -27.21 -13.47
CA GLU A 432 -8.69 -27.37 -12.07
C GLU A 432 -8.87 -26.08 -11.26
N LEU A 433 -8.94 -24.92 -11.92
CA LEU A 433 -9.25 -23.63 -11.27
C LEU A 433 -10.67 -23.60 -10.70
N ALA A 434 -11.60 -24.33 -11.30
CA ALA A 434 -13.00 -24.35 -10.85
C ALA A 434 -13.19 -25.07 -9.51
N THR A 435 -12.20 -25.86 -9.09
CA THR A 435 -12.21 -26.56 -7.79
C THR A 435 -11.99 -25.61 -6.60
N GLY A 436 -11.51 -24.38 -6.84
CA GLY A 436 -11.24 -23.40 -5.79
C GLY A 436 -10.03 -23.69 -4.91
N VAL A 437 -9.33 -24.81 -5.11
CA VAL A 437 -8.14 -25.21 -4.32
C VAL A 437 -6.82 -25.02 -5.07
N THR A 438 -6.88 -24.63 -6.33
CA THR A 438 -5.71 -24.42 -7.20
C THR A 438 -5.24 -22.98 -7.15
N ASP A 439 -3.93 -22.81 -6.95
CA ASP A 439 -3.23 -21.53 -7.06
C ASP A 439 -2.26 -21.57 -8.24
N ILE A 440 -2.25 -20.51 -9.04
CA ILE A 440 -1.35 -20.34 -10.18
C ILE A 440 -0.55 -19.06 -10.02
N PHE A 441 0.78 -19.18 -10.05
CA PHE A 441 1.71 -18.06 -10.08
C PHE A 441 2.31 -17.95 -11.49
N ILE A 442 2.13 -16.80 -12.13
CA ILE A 442 2.63 -16.49 -13.47
C ILE A 442 3.93 -15.71 -13.29
N ALA A 443 5.05 -16.43 -13.25
CA ALA A 443 6.40 -15.92 -13.00
C ALA A 443 7.07 -15.48 -14.31
N LEU A 444 6.50 -14.47 -14.97
CA LEU A 444 7.04 -13.90 -16.21
C LEU A 444 7.76 -12.61 -15.91
N ASP A 445 9.07 -12.56 -16.13
CA ASP A 445 9.84 -11.35 -15.85
C ASP A 445 9.35 -10.12 -16.65
N LEU A 446 9.66 -8.93 -16.16
CA LEU A 446 9.23 -7.68 -16.80
C LEU A 446 9.71 -7.56 -18.25
N LYS A 447 10.91 -8.08 -18.58
CA LYS A 447 11.48 -8.02 -19.94
C LYS A 447 10.68 -8.90 -20.90
N VAL A 448 10.24 -10.07 -20.46
CA VAL A 448 9.36 -10.97 -21.21
C VAL A 448 8.00 -10.33 -21.42
N LEU A 449 7.42 -9.71 -20.38
CA LEU A 449 6.15 -9.00 -20.48
C LEU A 449 6.21 -7.81 -21.45
N GLU A 450 7.33 -7.06 -21.46
CA GLU A 450 7.54 -5.95 -22.40
C GLU A 450 7.77 -6.42 -23.84
N SER A 451 8.51 -7.51 -24.03
CA SER A 451 8.87 -8.00 -25.36
C SER A 451 7.77 -8.87 -26.00
N HIS A 452 7.03 -9.60 -25.17
CA HIS A 452 6.06 -10.61 -25.60
C HIS A 452 4.78 -10.60 -24.74
N PRO A 453 4.04 -9.47 -24.65
CA PRO A 453 2.85 -9.38 -23.82
C PRO A 453 1.75 -10.40 -24.20
N GLY A 454 1.74 -10.85 -25.46
CA GLY A 454 0.85 -11.93 -25.95
C GLY A 454 0.89 -13.20 -25.12
N LEU A 455 2.06 -13.59 -24.57
CA LEU A 455 2.18 -14.77 -23.72
C LEU A 455 1.33 -14.63 -22.44
N ALA A 456 1.49 -13.54 -21.70
CA ALA A 456 0.74 -13.30 -20.47
C ALA A 456 -0.75 -13.08 -20.75
N ARG A 457 -1.10 -12.42 -21.86
CA ARG A 457 -2.48 -12.22 -22.31
C ARG A 457 -3.18 -13.56 -22.56
N VAL A 458 -2.53 -14.50 -23.25
CA VAL A 458 -3.06 -15.85 -23.47
C VAL A 458 -3.25 -16.57 -22.14
N VAL A 459 -2.24 -16.58 -21.27
CA VAL A 459 -2.31 -17.26 -19.97
C VAL A 459 -3.46 -16.73 -19.10
N ILE A 460 -3.53 -15.41 -18.92
CA ILE A 460 -4.56 -14.76 -18.09
C ILE A 460 -5.95 -14.91 -18.74
N GLY A 461 -6.02 -14.77 -20.06
CA GLY A 461 -7.25 -14.95 -20.83
C GLY A 461 -7.82 -16.35 -20.66
N SER A 462 -7.01 -17.38 -20.83
CA SER A 462 -7.40 -18.78 -20.62
C SER A 462 -7.93 -19.03 -19.21
N PHE A 463 -7.26 -18.51 -18.18
CA PHE A 463 -7.68 -18.74 -16.78
C PHE A 463 -8.94 -17.97 -16.38
N LEU A 464 -9.09 -16.73 -16.84
CA LEU A 464 -10.35 -15.98 -16.65
C LEU A 464 -11.49 -16.70 -17.35
N ASN A 465 -11.27 -17.13 -18.60
CA ASN A 465 -12.29 -17.75 -19.41
C ASN A 465 -12.72 -19.12 -18.86
N ALA A 466 -11.78 -19.92 -18.36
CA ALA A 466 -12.05 -21.21 -17.72
C ALA A 466 -13.00 -21.11 -16.51
N ILE A 467 -13.01 -19.97 -15.82
CA ILE A 467 -13.92 -19.69 -14.71
C ILE A 467 -15.21 -19.06 -15.23
N TYR A 468 -15.10 -18.11 -16.16
CA TYR A 468 -16.24 -17.36 -16.71
C TYR A 468 -17.23 -18.26 -17.45
N ASN A 469 -16.76 -19.16 -18.31
CA ASN A 469 -17.62 -20.05 -19.11
C ASN A 469 -18.43 -21.02 -18.25
N ARG A 470 -17.97 -21.34 -17.04
CA ARG A 470 -18.71 -22.21 -16.11
C ARG A 470 -19.99 -21.60 -15.56
N ASN A 471 -20.31 -20.36 -15.92
CA ASN A 471 -21.59 -19.72 -15.60
C ASN A 471 -21.95 -19.74 -14.09
N GLY A 472 -20.93 -19.68 -13.22
CA GLY A 472 -21.08 -19.70 -11.77
C GLY A 472 -20.96 -21.08 -11.12
N GLU A 473 -20.79 -22.15 -11.90
CA GLU A 473 -20.54 -23.51 -11.43
C GLU A 473 -19.07 -23.71 -11.02
N VAL A 474 -18.62 -22.92 -10.04
CA VAL A 474 -17.28 -22.96 -9.47
C VAL A 474 -17.32 -23.04 -7.95
N ALA A 475 -16.37 -23.74 -7.36
CA ALA A 475 -16.25 -23.85 -5.91
C ALA A 475 -15.60 -22.58 -5.34
N GLY A 476 -16.42 -21.73 -4.72
CA GLY A 476 -15.95 -20.53 -4.05
C GLY A 476 -15.57 -19.41 -5.02
N ARG A 477 -14.48 -18.69 -4.69
CA ARG A 477 -14.04 -17.52 -5.46
C ARG A 477 -12.55 -17.60 -5.76
N THR A 478 -12.19 -17.23 -6.99
CA THR A 478 -10.81 -17.08 -7.44
C THR A 478 -10.42 -15.62 -7.51
N LEU A 479 -9.32 -15.27 -6.85
CA LEU A 479 -8.74 -13.94 -6.89
C LEU A 479 -7.66 -13.86 -7.97
N PHE A 480 -7.83 -12.96 -8.93
CA PHE A 480 -6.81 -12.56 -9.88
C PHE A 480 -6.08 -11.34 -9.33
N LEU A 481 -4.93 -11.59 -8.75
CA LEU A 481 -4.04 -10.59 -8.17
C LEU A 481 -2.96 -10.26 -9.20
N LEU A 482 -3.25 -9.26 -10.02
CA LEU A 482 -2.43 -8.97 -11.19
C LEU A 482 -1.53 -7.77 -10.88
N ASP A 483 -0.24 -8.04 -10.70
CA ASP A 483 0.75 -6.97 -10.56
C ASP A 483 1.13 -6.40 -11.93
N GLU A 484 1.34 -5.08 -11.97
CA GLU A 484 1.77 -4.37 -13.17
C GLU A 484 0.89 -4.61 -14.44
N VAL A 485 -0.44 -4.61 -14.26
CA VAL A 485 -1.44 -4.93 -15.31
C VAL A 485 -1.29 -4.10 -16.58
N ALA A 486 -0.77 -2.88 -16.47
CA ALA A 486 -0.54 -2.01 -17.62
C ALA A 486 0.33 -2.66 -18.72
N ARG A 487 1.19 -3.64 -18.36
CA ARG A 487 2.05 -4.37 -19.32
C ARG A 487 1.28 -5.32 -20.23
N LEU A 488 0.07 -5.71 -19.87
CA LEU A 488 -0.78 -6.55 -20.73
C LEU A 488 -1.41 -5.77 -21.89
N GLY A 489 -1.43 -4.43 -21.79
CA GLY A 489 -2.19 -3.57 -22.68
C GLY A 489 -3.70 -3.79 -22.56
N TYR A 490 -4.45 -3.35 -23.58
CA TYR A 490 -5.90 -3.54 -23.61
C TYR A 490 -6.25 -5.02 -23.74
N LEU A 491 -7.03 -5.56 -22.80
CA LEU A 491 -7.47 -6.95 -22.77
C LEU A 491 -8.96 -7.03 -22.43
N ARG A 492 -9.80 -7.28 -23.45
CA ARG A 492 -11.26 -7.23 -23.35
C ARG A 492 -11.85 -8.12 -22.25
N ILE A 493 -11.29 -9.32 -22.03
CA ILE A 493 -11.79 -10.25 -21.01
C ILE A 493 -11.65 -9.70 -19.58
N LEU A 494 -10.70 -8.78 -19.32
CA LEU A 494 -10.62 -8.08 -18.04
C LEU A 494 -11.78 -7.09 -17.85
N GLU A 495 -12.25 -6.43 -18.90
CA GLU A 495 -13.44 -5.58 -18.83
C GLU A 495 -14.70 -6.41 -18.63
N THR A 496 -14.82 -7.54 -19.31
CA THR A 496 -15.92 -8.50 -19.09
C THR A 496 -15.91 -9.02 -17.65
N ALA A 497 -14.74 -9.36 -17.11
CA ALA A 497 -14.59 -9.77 -15.71
C ALA A 497 -14.89 -8.63 -14.73
N ARG A 498 -14.53 -7.37 -15.06
CA ARG A 498 -14.89 -6.19 -14.25
C ARG A 498 -16.41 -6.03 -14.11
N ASP A 499 -17.14 -6.22 -15.20
CA ASP A 499 -18.58 -5.90 -15.26
C ASP A 499 -19.44 -7.07 -14.76
N ALA A 500 -19.02 -8.31 -15.00
CA ALA A 500 -19.83 -9.49 -14.70
C ALA A 500 -19.11 -10.56 -13.85
N GLY A 501 -17.81 -10.44 -13.61
CA GLY A 501 -16.99 -11.49 -12.97
C GLY A 501 -17.45 -11.88 -11.56
N ARG A 502 -18.03 -10.95 -10.79
CA ARG A 502 -18.51 -11.22 -9.42
C ARG A 502 -19.45 -12.42 -9.34
N LYS A 503 -20.45 -12.49 -10.24
CA LYS A 503 -21.45 -13.59 -10.24
C LYS A 503 -20.86 -14.93 -10.68
N TYR A 504 -19.72 -14.91 -11.38
CA TYR A 504 -19.01 -16.10 -11.84
C TYR A 504 -17.89 -16.55 -10.89
N GLY A 505 -17.78 -15.96 -9.69
CA GLY A 505 -16.74 -16.33 -8.73
C GLY A 505 -15.37 -15.74 -9.05
N ILE A 506 -15.30 -14.61 -9.77
CA ILE A 506 -14.05 -13.90 -10.07
C ILE A 506 -13.96 -12.63 -9.20
N SER A 507 -12.83 -12.44 -8.51
CA SER A 507 -12.42 -11.15 -7.96
C SER A 507 -11.14 -10.69 -8.63
N LEU A 508 -11.04 -9.39 -8.95
CA LEU A 508 -9.84 -8.77 -9.50
C LEU A 508 -9.20 -7.87 -8.44
N ALA A 509 -7.88 -7.96 -8.27
CA ALA A 509 -7.07 -6.98 -7.58
C ALA A 509 -5.97 -6.51 -8.55
N LEU A 510 -6.20 -5.36 -9.19
CA LEU A 510 -5.35 -4.83 -10.25
C LEU A 510 -4.39 -3.79 -9.68
N ILE A 511 -3.09 -3.96 -9.94
CA ILE A 511 -2.06 -3.05 -9.43
C ILE A 511 -1.45 -2.28 -10.60
N PHE A 512 -1.44 -0.94 -10.47
CA PHE A 512 -0.88 0.02 -11.43
C PHE A 512 0.17 0.90 -10.74
N GLN A 513 1.16 1.43 -11.48
CA GLN A 513 2.07 2.44 -10.88
C GLN A 513 1.40 3.80 -10.77
N SER A 514 0.57 4.16 -11.75
CA SER A 514 -0.08 5.46 -11.81
C SER A 514 -1.40 5.40 -12.60
N ILE A 515 -2.24 6.43 -12.42
CA ILE A 515 -3.44 6.61 -13.24
C ILE A 515 -3.06 6.79 -14.72
N GLY A 516 -1.91 7.44 -15.00
CA GLY A 516 -1.41 7.64 -16.36
C GLY A 516 -1.17 6.32 -17.10
N GLN A 517 -0.50 5.35 -16.47
CA GLN A 517 -0.28 4.03 -17.07
C GLN A 517 -1.60 3.30 -17.39
N MET A 518 -2.58 3.42 -16.50
CA MET A 518 -3.90 2.82 -16.72
C MET A 518 -4.61 3.46 -17.91
N ARG A 519 -4.57 4.80 -18.03
CA ARG A 519 -5.15 5.53 -19.16
C ARG A 519 -4.47 5.14 -20.47
N GLU A 520 -3.15 4.96 -20.47
CA GLU A 520 -2.41 4.50 -21.65
C GLU A 520 -2.83 3.08 -22.06
N ALA A 521 -2.94 2.16 -21.10
CA ALA A 521 -3.28 0.76 -21.37
C ALA A 521 -4.71 0.55 -21.89
N TYR A 522 -5.68 1.35 -21.44
CA TYR A 522 -7.11 1.14 -21.73
C TYR A 522 -7.74 2.18 -22.66
N GLY A 523 -6.98 3.07 -23.29
CA GLY A 523 -7.51 3.97 -24.32
C GLY A 523 -8.10 5.28 -23.80
N GLY A 524 -7.48 5.87 -22.77
CA GLY A 524 -7.74 7.23 -22.33
C GLY A 524 -8.63 7.37 -21.10
N ARG A 525 -9.13 8.60 -20.87
CA ARG A 525 -9.85 8.96 -19.64
C ARG A 525 -11.17 8.20 -19.50
N ASP A 526 -11.98 8.12 -20.56
CA ASP A 526 -13.33 7.54 -20.48
C ASP A 526 -13.31 6.05 -20.13
N ALA A 527 -12.38 5.29 -20.71
CA ALA A 527 -12.20 3.88 -20.38
C ALA A 527 -11.69 3.70 -18.94
N SER A 528 -10.75 4.53 -18.50
CA SER A 528 -10.26 4.48 -17.11
C SER A 528 -11.36 4.80 -16.10
N SER A 529 -12.30 5.71 -16.41
CA SER A 529 -13.44 6.07 -15.54
C SER A 529 -14.33 4.86 -15.23
N LYS A 530 -14.62 4.00 -16.22
CA LYS A 530 -15.42 2.77 -16.01
C LYS A 530 -14.81 1.86 -14.95
N TRP A 531 -13.48 1.76 -14.92
CA TRP A 531 -12.78 1.01 -13.89
C TRP A 531 -12.89 1.64 -12.50
N PHE A 532 -12.82 2.98 -12.41
CA PHE A 532 -13.01 3.68 -11.14
C PHE A 532 -14.44 3.52 -10.60
N GLU A 533 -15.44 3.45 -11.49
CA GLU A 533 -16.86 3.26 -11.15
C GLU A 533 -17.17 1.82 -10.71
N SER A 534 -16.58 0.83 -11.38
CA SER A 534 -16.84 -0.58 -11.07
C SER A 534 -16.03 -1.09 -9.86
N ALA A 535 -14.91 -0.48 -9.48
CA ALA A 535 -14.10 -0.98 -8.35
C ALA A 535 -14.79 -0.78 -6.99
N SER A 536 -14.76 -1.82 -6.14
CA SER A 536 -15.34 -1.76 -4.79
C SER A 536 -14.49 -0.89 -3.85
N TRP A 537 -13.18 -0.89 -4.09
CA TRP A 537 -12.23 -0.07 -3.35
C TRP A 537 -11.05 0.33 -4.24
N ILE A 538 -10.50 1.51 -3.98
CA ILE A 538 -9.35 2.04 -4.74
C ILE A 538 -8.35 2.62 -3.76
N SER A 539 -7.12 2.12 -3.79
CA SER A 539 -6.03 2.56 -2.93
C SER A 539 -5.02 3.41 -3.69
N PHE A 540 -4.52 4.46 -3.04
CA PHE A 540 -3.47 5.34 -3.51
C PHE A 540 -2.34 5.43 -2.48
N ALA A 541 -1.11 5.15 -2.91
CA ALA A 541 0.10 5.28 -2.10
C ALA A 541 1.30 5.77 -2.91
N ALA A 542 2.30 6.34 -2.25
CA ALA A 542 3.54 6.81 -2.90
C ALA A 542 3.28 7.63 -4.18
N ILE A 543 2.42 8.66 -4.07
CA ILE A 543 2.00 9.49 -5.19
C ILE A 543 3.02 10.61 -5.40
N ASN A 544 3.62 10.63 -6.59
CA ASN A 544 4.58 11.67 -7.00
C ASN A 544 4.03 12.60 -8.08
N ASP A 545 2.91 12.25 -8.71
CA ASP A 545 2.30 13.02 -9.79
C ASP A 545 1.32 14.09 -9.24
N PRO A 546 1.53 15.39 -9.54
CA PRO A 546 0.65 16.46 -9.12
C PRO A 546 -0.80 16.33 -9.61
N GLU A 547 -1.04 15.80 -10.82
CA GLU A 547 -2.40 15.63 -11.35
C GLU A 547 -3.18 14.59 -10.51
N THR A 548 -2.53 13.47 -10.19
CA THR A 548 -3.07 12.44 -9.31
C THR A 548 -3.31 12.98 -7.88
N ALA A 549 -2.41 13.81 -7.36
CA ALA A 549 -2.60 14.44 -6.05
C ALA A 549 -3.80 15.41 -6.02
N GLU A 550 -3.99 16.20 -7.08
CA GLU A 550 -5.16 17.06 -7.25
C GLU A 550 -6.46 16.25 -7.34
N TYR A 551 -6.43 15.14 -8.09
CA TYR A 551 -7.55 14.20 -8.17
C TYR A 551 -7.92 13.62 -6.80
N ILE A 552 -6.93 13.16 -6.02
CA ILE A 552 -7.14 12.61 -4.67
C ILE A 552 -7.71 13.68 -3.73
N SER A 553 -7.15 14.89 -3.75
CA SER A 553 -7.64 16.03 -2.96
C SER A 553 -9.11 16.33 -3.27
N LYS A 554 -9.46 16.48 -4.55
CA LYS A 554 -10.85 16.69 -5.00
C LYS A 554 -11.77 15.55 -4.60
N ARG A 555 -11.32 14.30 -4.74
CA ARG A 555 -12.11 13.11 -4.38
C ARG A 555 -12.33 12.97 -2.87
N CYS A 556 -11.42 13.49 -2.05
CA CYS A 556 -11.60 13.56 -0.60
C CYS A 556 -12.65 14.61 -0.18
N GLY A 557 -12.94 15.59 -1.05
CA GLY A 557 -13.90 16.64 -0.81
C GLY A 557 -13.38 17.76 0.11
N ASP A 558 -14.24 18.74 0.33
CA ASP A 558 -13.94 19.92 1.13
C ASP A 558 -14.59 19.88 2.51
N THR A 559 -13.91 20.52 3.45
CA THR A 559 -14.35 20.67 4.84
C THR A 559 -14.38 22.15 5.22
N THR A 560 -15.23 22.49 6.17
CA THR A 560 -15.32 23.84 6.72
C THR A 560 -14.36 23.96 7.89
N VAL A 561 -13.46 24.94 7.85
CA VAL A 561 -12.51 25.21 8.94
C VAL A 561 -12.79 26.55 9.60
N GLU A 562 -12.67 26.59 10.93
CA GLU A 562 -12.68 27.83 11.71
C GLU A 562 -11.27 28.40 11.78
N VAL A 563 -11.09 29.62 11.28
CA VAL A 563 -9.84 30.37 11.35
C VAL A 563 -10.03 31.52 12.33
N ASP A 564 -9.20 31.54 13.38
CA ASP A 564 -9.13 32.66 14.31
C ASP A 564 -8.31 33.79 13.69
N GLN A 565 -8.96 34.89 13.34
CA GLN A 565 -8.27 36.10 12.91
C GLN A 565 -8.06 37.01 14.12
N THR A 566 -6.80 37.23 14.47
CA THR A 566 -6.44 38.12 15.58
C THR A 566 -5.90 39.43 15.02
N ASN A 567 -6.66 40.51 15.13
CA ASN A 567 -6.17 41.85 14.80
C ASN A 567 -5.60 42.50 16.06
N ARG A 568 -4.36 42.97 15.99
CA ARG A 568 -3.72 43.78 17.02
C ARG A 568 -3.44 45.16 16.44
N SER A 569 -4.03 46.18 17.04
CA SER A 569 -3.66 47.57 16.77
C SER A 569 -2.99 48.13 18.02
N SER A 570 -1.81 48.73 17.85
CA SER A 570 -1.09 49.44 18.90
C SER A 570 -1.08 50.92 18.58
N GLY A 571 -1.70 51.73 19.45
CA GLY A 571 -1.62 53.19 19.41
C GLY A 571 -1.08 53.76 20.72
N MET A 572 -0.79 55.07 20.75
CA MET A 572 -0.23 55.79 21.90
C MET A 572 -1.06 55.70 23.21
N LYS A 573 -2.31 55.22 23.17
CA LYS A 573 -3.21 55.06 24.33
C LYS A 573 -3.45 53.60 24.77
N GLY A 574 -2.73 52.62 24.20
CA GLY A 574 -2.82 51.20 24.58
C GLY A 574 -3.01 50.26 23.40
N SER A 575 -2.87 48.95 23.66
CA SER A 575 -3.09 47.91 22.65
C SER A 575 -4.52 47.38 22.71
N SER A 576 -5.23 47.40 21.58
CA SER A 576 -6.51 46.70 21.43
C SER A 576 -6.31 45.39 20.69
N ARG A 577 -6.93 44.31 21.19
CA ARG A 577 -6.89 42.98 20.57
C ARG A 577 -8.32 42.55 20.24
N SER A 578 -8.65 42.55 18.96
CA SER A 578 -9.90 41.96 18.46
C SER A 578 -9.64 40.52 17.98
N ARG A 579 -10.56 39.60 18.29
CA ARG A 579 -10.56 38.23 17.79
C ARG A 579 -11.87 37.99 17.05
N SER A 580 -11.79 37.70 15.76
CA SER A 580 -12.91 37.27 14.93
C SER A 580 -12.70 35.81 14.50
N LYS A 581 -13.81 35.08 14.37
CA LYS A 581 -13.81 33.69 13.89
C LYS A 581 -14.43 33.67 12.51
N GLN A 582 -13.68 33.20 11.52
CA GLN A 582 -14.14 33.09 10.14
C GLN A 582 -14.24 31.63 9.74
N LEU A 583 -15.35 31.26 9.10
CA LEU A 583 -15.50 29.96 8.45
C LEU A 583 -14.91 30.04 7.04
N THR A 584 -14.07 29.08 6.68
CA THR A 584 -13.40 29.04 5.36
C THR A 584 -13.46 27.64 4.79
N ARG A 585 -13.55 27.53 3.46
CA ARG A 585 -13.45 26.27 2.72
C ARG A 585 -12.00 25.79 2.69
N ARG A 586 -11.76 24.54 3.06
CA ARG A 586 -10.44 23.89 2.91
C ARG A 586 -10.64 22.46 2.40
N PRO A 587 -9.87 21.99 1.41
CA PRO A 587 -9.83 20.57 1.08
C PRO A 587 -9.52 19.69 2.30
N LEU A 588 -10.09 18.49 2.36
CA LEU A 588 -9.85 17.54 3.45
C LEU A 588 -8.35 17.24 3.60
N ILE A 589 -7.65 17.17 2.46
CA ILE A 589 -6.21 17.09 2.33
C ILE A 589 -5.79 17.93 1.14
N LEU A 590 -4.76 18.75 1.27
CA LEU A 590 -4.25 19.57 0.17
C LEU A 590 -3.41 18.70 -0.78
N PRO A 591 -3.32 19.03 -2.08
CA PRO A 591 -2.53 18.25 -3.04
C PRO A 591 -1.06 18.07 -2.61
N HIS A 592 -0.44 19.12 -2.07
CA HIS A 592 0.94 19.01 -1.56
C HIS A 592 1.06 18.16 -0.29
N GLU A 593 -0.01 18.03 0.51
CA GLU A 593 -0.05 17.12 1.66
C GLU A 593 -0.12 15.66 1.18
N VAL A 594 -0.80 15.39 0.05
CA VAL A 594 -0.81 14.07 -0.61
C VAL A 594 0.58 13.69 -1.09
N LEU A 595 1.27 14.61 -1.79
CA LEU A 595 2.64 14.40 -2.30
C LEU A 595 3.68 14.19 -1.18
N ARG A 596 3.40 14.66 0.04
CA ARG A 596 4.27 14.53 1.22
C ARG A 596 3.84 13.41 2.17
N MET A 597 2.87 12.59 1.78
CA MET A 597 2.48 11.43 2.59
C MET A 597 3.66 10.49 2.82
N ARG A 598 3.64 9.83 3.97
CA ARG A 598 4.68 8.85 4.33
C ARG A 598 4.61 7.64 3.40
N GLY A 599 5.75 7.03 3.09
CA GLY A 599 5.83 5.90 2.15
C GLY A 599 5.08 4.63 2.57
N ASP A 600 4.77 4.48 3.87
CA ASP A 600 3.97 3.38 4.41
C ASP A 600 2.51 3.78 4.71
N GLU A 601 2.06 4.89 4.15
CA GLU A 601 0.69 5.40 4.27
C GLU A 601 -0.06 5.30 2.94
N GLN A 602 -1.38 5.20 3.00
CA GLN A 602 -2.25 5.19 1.84
C GLN A 602 -3.59 5.86 2.11
N ILE A 603 -4.26 6.25 1.02
CA ILE A 603 -5.66 6.69 1.02
C ILE A 603 -6.48 5.68 0.22
N VAL A 604 -7.55 5.19 0.82
CA VAL A 604 -8.48 4.22 0.23
C VAL A 604 -9.85 4.85 0.09
N PHE A 605 -10.43 4.73 -1.09
CA PHE A 605 -11.79 5.16 -1.38
C PHE A 605 -12.70 3.95 -1.56
N THR A 606 -13.90 4.02 -0.99
CA THR A 606 -14.99 3.07 -1.23
C THR A 606 -16.27 3.85 -1.53
N ALA A 607 -17.13 3.29 -2.37
CA ALA A 607 -18.38 3.96 -2.75
C ALA A 607 -19.27 4.21 -1.51
N GLY A 608 -19.88 5.39 -1.44
CA GLY A 608 -20.83 5.76 -0.38
C GLY A 608 -20.23 5.99 1.01
N ASN A 609 -18.90 5.96 1.18
CA ASN A 609 -18.25 6.13 2.47
C ASN A 609 -17.20 7.24 2.44
N ALA A 610 -16.87 7.77 3.62
CA ALA A 610 -15.78 8.71 3.81
C ALA A 610 -14.43 8.10 3.35
N PRO A 611 -13.47 8.89 2.84
CA PRO A 611 -12.15 8.38 2.50
C PRO A 611 -11.44 7.82 3.74
N LEU A 612 -10.75 6.69 3.58
CA LEU A 612 -9.96 6.05 4.61
C LEU A 612 -8.49 6.42 4.42
N ARG A 613 -7.86 6.99 5.44
CA ARG A 613 -6.40 7.14 5.51
C ARG A 613 -5.87 6.11 6.49
N CYS A 614 -4.95 5.24 6.07
CA CYS A 614 -4.47 4.14 6.90
C CYS A 614 -3.03 3.73 6.58
N GLY A 615 -2.43 2.91 7.44
CA GLY A 615 -1.12 2.31 7.19
C GLY A 615 -1.16 1.18 6.15
N ARG A 616 -0.02 0.91 5.53
CA ARG A 616 0.18 -0.22 4.61
C ARG A 616 0.62 -1.47 5.38
N ALA A 617 0.12 -2.63 4.98
CA ALA A 617 0.41 -3.92 5.62
C ALA A 617 1.73 -4.51 5.11
N ILE A 618 2.85 -3.88 5.43
CA ILE A 618 4.19 -4.31 4.99
C ILE A 618 4.58 -5.60 5.73
N TRP A 619 4.71 -6.73 5.00
CA TRP A 619 4.82 -8.08 5.59
C TRP A 619 6.01 -8.23 6.56
N PHE A 620 7.17 -7.64 6.28
CA PHE A 620 8.37 -7.81 7.12
C PHE A 620 8.29 -7.06 8.46
N ARG A 621 7.33 -6.13 8.60
CA ARG A 621 7.06 -5.44 9.87
C ARG A 621 6.22 -6.30 10.82
N ARG A 622 5.61 -7.36 10.29
CA ARG A 622 4.60 -8.20 10.92
C ARG A 622 5.18 -9.56 11.28
N LYS A 623 5.10 -9.96 12.55
CA LYS A 623 5.61 -11.27 13.01
C LYS A 623 4.82 -12.44 12.43
N ASP A 624 3.51 -12.28 12.35
CA ASP A 624 2.56 -13.21 11.75
C ASP A 624 2.90 -13.51 10.28
N MET A 625 3.23 -12.48 9.50
CA MET A 625 3.55 -12.67 8.07
C MET A 625 5.01 -13.07 7.85
N SER A 626 5.97 -12.41 8.51
CA SER A 626 7.40 -12.73 8.36
C SER A 626 7.74 -14.17 8.71
N ALA A 627 7.04 -14.79 9.68
CA ALA A 627 7.22 -16.21 10.01
C ALA A 627 6.64 -17.17 8.96
N SER A 628 5.72 -16.69 8.12
CA SER A 628 5.04 -17.49 7.09
C SER A 628 5.66 -17.34 5.69
N VAL A 629 6.58 -16.37 5.55
CA VAL A 629 7.23 -16.01 4.29
C VAL A 629 8.57 -16.74 4.15
N GLY A 630 8.77 -17.39 3.01
CA GLY A 630 10.04 -18.02 2.63
C GLY A 630 11.13 -17.01 2.26
N GLU A 631 12.31 -17.51 1.89
CA GLU A 631 13.44 -16.65 1.54
C GLU A 631 13.16 -15.74 0.34
N ASN A 632 13.43 -14.44 0.49
CA ASN A 632 13.40 -13.49 -0.63
C ASN A 632 14.80 -13.41 -1.28
N ARG A 633 14.87 -13.67 -2.59
CA ARG A 633 16.12 -13.62 -3.38
C ARG A 633 16.83 -12.26 -3.35
N PHE A 634 16.09 -11.16 -3.24
CA PHE A 634 16.60 -9.79 -3.15
C PHE A 634 16.99 -9.38 -1.72
N HIS A 635 16.62 -10.17 -0.71
CA HIS A 635 16.91 -9.89 0.70
C HIS A 635 17.93 -10.83 1.34
N ARG A 636 18.71 -11.57 0.54
CA ARG A 636 19.78 -12.49 0.97
C ARG A 636 20.88 -11.86 1.84
N GLN A 637 21.04 -10.54 1.87
CA GLN A 637 22.19 -9.87 2.49
C GLN A 637 21.96 -9.31 3.91
N ALA A 638 20.72 -9.20 4.40
CA ALA A 638 20.49 -8.58 5.71
C ALA A 638 20.67 -9.54 6.90
N ILE A 639 20.41 -10.83 6.73
CA ILE A 639 20.38 -11.82 7.83
C ILE A 639 21.76 -12.42 8.10
N LYS A 640 22.60 -12.62 7.07
CA LYS A 640 23.97 -13.13 7.26
C LYS A 640 24.90 -12.15 8.00
N GLY A 641 24.54 -10.86 8.07
CA GLY A 641 25.30 -9.85 8.80
C GLY A 641 25.09 -9.86 10.32
N SER A 642 24.00 -10.44 10.82
CA SER A 642 23.76 -10.58 12.27
C SER A 642 24.39 -11.85 12.84
N GLU A 643 24.31 -12.98 12.12
CA GLU A 643 24.95 -14.23 12.54
C GLU A 643 26.49 -14.17 12.48
N ALA A 644 27.05 -13.47 11.48
CA ALA A 644 28.49 -13.25 11.39
C ALA A 644 29.06 -12.34 12.51
N LYS A 645 28.23 -11.51 13.15
CA LYS A 645 28.64 -10.68 14.30
C LYS A 645 28.56 -11.40 15.64
N GLU A 646 27.70 -12.40 15.78
CA GLU A 646 27.68 -13.26 16.98
C GLU A 646 28.82 -14.29 16.95
N ALA A 647 29.24 -14.77 15.77
CA ALA A 647 30.36 -15.69 15.65
C ALA A 647 31.75 -15.09 15.96
N TYR A 648 31.89 -13.75 15.97
CA TYR A 648 33.16 -13.07 16.29
C TYR A 648 33.29 -12.64 17.77
N LEU A 649 32.29 -12.92 18.60
CA LEU A 649 32.24 -12.50 20.01
C LEU A 649 32.12 -13.67 21.00
N ALA A 650 32.29 -14.91 20.55
CA ALA A 650 32.48 -16.04 21.47
C ALA A 650 33.91 -15.98 22.05
N PRO A 651 34.09 -15.84 23.38
CA PRO A 651 35.41 -15.97 23.98
C PRO A 651 35.84 -17.44 23.90
N GLU A 652 37.03 -17.69 23.38
CA GLU A 652 37.74 -18.94 23.63
C GLU A 652 37.90 -19.12 25.14
N ASN A 653 37.27 -20.16 25.68
CA ASN A 653 37.62 -20.82 26.94
C ASN A 653 37.29 -22.29 26.82
#